data_AF-A0A108TCX3-F1
#
_entry.id   AF-A0A108TCX3-F1
#
_cell.length_a   1.000
_cell.length_b   1.000
_cell.length_c   1.000
_cell.angle_alpha   90.00
_cell.angle_beta   90.00
_cell.angle_gamma   90.00
#
_symmetry.space_group_name_H-M   'P 1'
#
loop_
_entity.id
_entity.type
_entity.pdbx_description
1 polymer ?
#
loop_
_entity_poly.entity_id
_entity_poly.type
_entity_poly.pdbx_seq_one_letter_code
_entity_poly.pdbx_strand_id
1 'polypeptide(L)'
;MATGFRPKYERTIELAGYSSEELMLLAIEASKSLGWQAGSIKRDKSDFYTPTSFRSWQEKVILSAIDGKDGQLLATSICTSMQFMDWGKNKQNLNKLTATMQQLQNVHNISPTEADTANKTTCAYTPEEKNTVIAHIRHFYGGIKGITKNIVSPSGVEILIVEPTSRFDCYTLVTCGAGASVMPVPDKATPSRCEFCMCMPPTWNTEDSWPIDWLLQCISWLQQGNSWLACGHSLSDGTPLQDDTLMTSMLLTIPEERDKGAENCQLPNGDSVAIYQLVPVYTEEVLFKQANGIIPLLDKMKNVSYIVDTHRENTCRNFSAFEENGDSSISMDEKANASLRSILTIRKGNMATPLLVYINIALFVIMSICGVSLLAPTGISIIKWGADFGPLTLTGDWWRTITCNFIHIGVIHVLMNMYALLYIGIFLEQLIGGRRLISAYFLTGLFSALASLAMHPETISAGASGSIFGLYGIFLSYLVFQHRIEKGQRKSLLYSIGFFVFYNLMSGARAEGIDNAAHIGGLVSGIILGIIYLLTDRFATKKTSTLFISITEISFVLIFTALFAGQTSNLPADFIEIREMWENGTLEEYAQSVSSEKDTIETDPNTSYYMPQNATDVSTFTGSETDLGNGMKEYINNSCGFSCQYPSTWETIGKSDTEQILQLRGHGVSSLTVSYIKAPSKGAMEHMYDLLINSMKESRSENINIHGKTFERISGKMECAVAGGGSIHINQNIVIHMNEETLENFIITSTTSDDSSESEVQEIIKTIRIN
;
A
#
# COMPACT_ATOMS: atom_id res chain seq x y z
N MET A 1 -7.13 0.47 -20.88
CA MET A 1 -5.73 0.03 -20.85
C MET A 1 -5.37 -0.32 -19.41
N ALA A 2 -5.46 -1.60 -19.04
CA ALA A 2 -5.08 -2.06 -17.71
C ALA A 2 -3.69 -2.69 -17.82
N THR A 3 -2.65 -1.90 -17.61
CA THR A 3 -1.26 -2.37 -17.69
C THR A 3 -0.63 -2.33 -16.31
N GLY A 4 -0.97 -3.31 -15.47
CA GLY A 4 -0.08 -3.72 -14.39
C GLY A 4 1.00 -4.61 -15.00
N PHE A 5 2.04 -4.00 -15.59
CA PHE A 5 3.19 -4.78 -16.06
C PHE A 5 3.84 -5.45 -14.85
N ARG A 6 4.16 -6.74 -14.92
CA ARG A 6 5.24 -7.29 -14.10
C ARG A 6 6.52 -6.86 -14.80
N PRO A 7 7.26 -5.87 -14.27
CA PRO A 7 8.49 -5.48 -14.92
C PRO A 7 9.39 -6.71 -15.00
N LYS A 8 9.88 -6.97 -16.20
CA LYS A 8 10.80 -8.07 -16.48
C LYS A 8 12.01 -7.52 -17.20
N TYR A 9 13.17 -8.07 -16.90
CA TYR A 9 14.39 -7.78 -17.63
C TYR A 9 15.05 -9.10 -18.02
N GLU A 10 15.35 -9.24 -19.31
CA GLU A 10 15.92 -10.44 -19.90
C GLU A 10 17.30 -10.11 -20.48
N ARG A 11 18.27 -11.00 -20.30
CA ARG A 11 19.61 -10.87 -20.85
C ARG A 11 20.25 -12.23 -21.06
N THR A 12 20.98 -12.38 -22.16
CA THR A 12 21.86 -13.53 -22.37
C THR A 12 23.19 -13.33 -21.62
N ILE A 13 23.57 -14.31 -20.82
CA ILE A 13 24.86 -14.39 -20.12
C ILE A 13 25.75 -15.37 -20.89
N GLU A 14 26.96 -14.92 -21.23
CA GLU A 14 27.98 -15.68 -21.95
C GLU A 14 29.33 -15.44 -21.25
N LEU A 15 30.04 -16.50 -20.89
CA LEU A 15 31.41 -16.44 -20.39
C LEU A 15 32.27 -17.39 -21.22
N ALA A 16 33.41 -16.90 -21.71
CA ALA A 16 34.28 -17.65 -22.60
C ALA A 16 34.81 -18.93 -21.91
N GLY A 17 34.73 -20.05 -22.61
CA GLY A 17 35.30 -21.33 -22.17
C GLY A 17 34.43 -22.19 -21.26
N TYR A 18 33.15 -21.86 -21.09
CA TYR A 18 32.19 -22.64 -20.28
C TYR A 18 31.06 -23.17 -21.18
N SER A 19 30.69 -24.44 -21.01
CA SER A 19 29.46 -25.02 -21.55
C SER A 19 28.22 -24.48 -20.83
N SER A 20 27.04 -24.70 -21.39
CA SER A 20 25.77 -24.25 -20.79
C SER A 20 25.53 -24.87 -19.39
N GLU A 21 25.99 -26.11 -19.19
CA GLU A 21 25.90 -26.79 -17.89
C GLU A 21 26.85 -26.18 -16.86
N GLU A 22 28.10 -25.88 -17.25
CA GLU A 22 29.08 -25.25 -16.38
C GLU A 22 28.67 -23.81 -16.02
N LEU A 23 28.07 -23.07 -16.96
CA LEU A 23 27.49 -21.76 -16.69
C LEU A 23 26.32 -21.85 -15.70
N MET A 24 25.50 -22.90 -15.78
CA MET A 24 24.37 -23.09 -14.87
C MET A 24 24.88 -23.37 -13.45
N LEU A 25 25.91 -24.22 -13.31
CA LEU A 25 26.56 -24.49 -12.02
C LEU A 25 27.19 -23.23 -11.42
N LEU A 26 27.92 -22.46 -12.23
CA LEU A 26 28.52 -21.19 -11.80
C LEU A 26 27.46 -20.16 -11.39
N ALA A 27 26.31 -20.14 -12.07
CA ALA A 27 25.21 -19.26 -11.72
C ALA A 27 24.49 -19.68 -10.43
N ILE A 28 24.35 -20.99 -10.19
CA ILE A 28 23.86 -21.53 -8.90
C ILE A 28 24.80 -21.10 -7.77
N GLU A 29 26.11 -21.24 -7.95
CA GLU A 29 27.11 -20.81 -6.97
C GLU A 29 27.06 -19.30 -6.73
N ALA A 30 27.02 -18.49 -7.79
CA ALA A 30 26.90 -17.03 -7.70
C ALA A 30 25.61 -16.60 -6.98
N SER A 31 24.49 -17.28 -7.23
CA SER A 31 23.22 -16.99 -6.55
C SER A 31 23.29 -17.27 -5.05
N LYS A 32 24.01 -18.33 -4.63
CA LYS A 32 24.25 -18.64 -3.22
C LYS A 32 25.14 -17.58 -2.57
N SER A 33 26.21 -17.13 -3.24
CA SER A 33 27.08 -16.05 -2.75
C SER A 33 26.32 -14.72 -2.59
N LEU A 34 25.29 -14.48 -3.41
CA LEU A 34 24.42 -13.31 -3.31
C LEU A 34 23.31 -13.46 -2.24
N GLY A 35 23.23 -14.60 -1.55
CA GLY A 35 22.23 -14.90 -0.54
C GLY A 35 20.82 -15.14 -1.11
N TRP A 36 20.71 -15.53 -2.38
CA TRP A 36 19.41 -15.79 -3.02
C TRP A 36 18.91 -17.19 -2.65
N GLN A 37 17.59 -17.34 -2.49
CA GLN A 37 16.96 -18.62 -2.20
C GLN A 37 16.74 -19.38 -3.50
N ALA A 38 17.17 -20.65 -3.57
CA ALA A 38 16.90 -21.49 -4.72
C ALA A 38 15.40 -21.84 -4.81
N GLY A 39 14.86 -21.81 -6.03
CA GLY A 39 13.55 -22.33 -6.42
C GLY A 39 13.68 -23.73 -7.01
N SER A 40 13.16 -23.94 -8.21
CA SER A 40 13.41 -25.17 -8.98
C SER A 40 14.80 -25.11 -9.59
N ILE A 41 15.62 -26.15 -9.38
CA ILE A 41 16.92 -26.30 -10.04
C ILE A 41 16.81 -27.51 -10.96
N LYS A 42 16.93 -27.29 -12.27
CA LYS A 42 17.04 -28.33 -13.30
C LYS A 42 18.26 -28.04 -14.18
N ARG A 43 18.74 -29.06 -14.90
CA ARG A 43 19.89 -28.96 -15.82
C ARG A 43 19.72 -27.85 -16.86
N ASP A 44 18.51 -27.74 -17.41
CA ASP A 44 18.13 -26.83 -18.49
C ASP A 44 17.52 -25.53 -17.99
N LYS A 45 17.01 -25.50 -16.75
CA LYS A 45 16.29 -24.35 -16.20
C LYS A 45 16.36 -24.29 -14.68
N SER A 46 16.81 -23.16 -14.14
CA SER A 46 16.85 -22.92 -12.69
C SER A 46 16.21 -21.59 -12.32
N ASP A 47 15.47 -21.52 -11.21
CA ASP A 47 14.95 -20.27 -10.66
C ASP A 47 15.46 -19.98 -9.24
N PHE A 48 15.60 -18.69 -8.94
CA PHE A 48 16.14 -18.16 -7.69
C PHE A 48 15.30 -16.97 -7.22
N TYR A 49 15.29 -16.72 -5.93
CA TYR A 49 14.55 -15.64 -5.30
C TYR A 49 15.47 -14.71 -4.53
N THR A 50 15.46 -13.42 -4.86
CA THR A 50 16.32 -12.43 -4.19
C THR A 50 15.83 -12.10 -2.77
N PRO A 51 16.69 -11.76 -1.79
CA PRO A 51 16.28 -11.37 -0.45
C PRO A 51 15.30 -10.18 -0.43
N THR A 52 14.37 -10.21 0.53
CA THR A 52 13.48 -9.06 0.84
C THR A 52 14.23 -8.01 1.65
N SER A 53 14.02 -6.71 1.36
CA SER A 53 14.63 -5.61 2.13
C SER A 53 13.59 -4.54 2.51
N PHE A 54 13.95 -3.65 3.43
CA PHE A 54 13.13 -2.49 3.85
C PHE A 54 12.71 -1.57 2.68
N ARG A 55 13.38 -1.66 1.53
CA ARG A 55 13.09 -0.85 0.34
C ARG A 55 12.54 -1.67 -0.84
N SER A 56 12.44 -3.00 -0.73
CA SER A 56 12.08 -3.82 -1.90
C SER A 56 11.58 -5.24 -1.59
N TRP A 57 10.57 -5.69 -2.34
CA TRP A 57 10.02 -7.05 -2.34
C TRP A 57 10.97 -8.08 -2.99
N GLN A 58 10.63 -9.37 -2.88
CA GLN A 58 11.35 -10.50 -3.48
C GLN A 58 11.26 -10.47 -5.02
N GLU A 59 12.31 -10.82 -5.75
CA GLU A 59 12.31 -10.96 -7.22
C GLU A 59 12.59 -12.40 -7.61
N LYS A 60 11.96 -12.90 -8.67
CA LYS A 60 12.23 -14.23 -9.23
C LYS A 60 13.17 -14.09 -10.42
N VAL A 61 14.34 -14.72 -10.33
CA VAL A 61 15.33 -14.80 -11.40
C VAL A 61 15.30 -16.20 -11.99
N ILE A 62 15.07 -16.32 -13.29
CA ILE A 62 14.99 -17.58 -14.03
C ILE A 62 16.16 -17.64 -15.00
N LEU A 63 16.93 -18.72 -14.94
CA LEU A 63 17.99 -19.06 -15.89
C LEU A 63 17.52 -20.22 -16.74
N SER A 64 17.69 -20.14 -18.04
CA SER A 64 17.41 -21.26 -18.96
C SER A 64 18.50 -21.40 -20.01
N ALA A 65 18.90 -22.64 -20.29
CA ALA A 65 19.73 -22.95 -21.45
C ALA A 65 18.99 -22.58 -22.74
N ILE A 66 19.73 -22.15 -23.76
CA ILE A 66 19.17 -21.79 -25.06
C ILE A 66 19.37 -22.99 -26.00
N ASP A 67 18.27 -23.57 -26.47
CA ASP A 67 18.30 -24.70 -27.41
C ASP A 67 19.16 -24.37 -28.65
N GLY A 68 20.20 -25.18 -28.88
CA GLY A 68 21.11 -25.05 -30.02
C GLY A 68 22.23 -24.01 -29.87
N LYS A 69 22.40 -23.36 -28.71
CA LYS A 69 23.52 -22.44 -28.43
C LYS A 69 24.25 -22.82 -27.15
N ASP A 70 25.24 -23.70 -27.27
CA ASP A 70 26.06 -24.08 -26.14
C ASP A 70 26.97 -22.92 -25.68
N GLY A 71 27.09 -22.73 -24.36
CA GLY A 71 27.86 -21.63 -23.76
C GLY A 71 27.06 -20.33 -23.55
N GLN A 72 25.73 -20.36 -23.66
CA GLN A 72 24.86 -19.20 -23.41
C GLN A 72 23.65 -19.55 -22.53
N LEU A 73 23.39 -18.71 -21.51
CA LEU A 73 22.20 -18.81 -20.67
C LEU A 73 21.30 -17.60 -20.86
N LEU A 74 20.00 -17.82 -21.04
CA LEU A 74 18.99 -16.76 -20.95
C LEU A 74 18.63 -16.52 -19.48
N ALA A 75 18.95 -15.33 -18.97
CA ALA A 75 18.60 -14.91 -17.63
C ALA A 75 17.44 -13.91 -17.64
N THR A 76 16.43 -14.17 -16.83
CA THR A 76 15.17 -13.40 -16.77
C THR A 76 14.88 -13.03 -15.32
N SER A 77 14.88 -11.75 -14.96
CA SER A 77 14.48 -11.27 -13.64
C SER A 77 13.07 -10.67 -13.70
N ILE A 78 12.17 -11.10 -12.81
CA ILE A 78 10.75 -10.71 -12.77
C ILE A 78 10.30 -10.45 -11.33
N CYS A 79 9.49 -9.41 -11.12
CA CYS A 79 8.83 -9.17 -9.85
C CYS A 79 7.85 -10.29 -9.45
N THR A 80 7.96 -10.77 -8.21
CA THR A 80 7.00 -11.76 -7.65
C THR A 80 5.66 -11.12 -7.28
N SER A 81 5.65 -9.80 -7.02
CA SER A 81 4.46 -9.00 -6.76
C SER A 81 4.12 -8.06 -7.93
N MET A 82 2.87 -7.59 -7.99
CA MET A 82 2.48 -6.50 -8.91
C MET A 82 3.15 -5.19 -8.49
N GLN A 83 4.00 -4.63 -9.34
CA GLN A 83 4.71 -3.36 -9.11
C GLN A 83 4.55 -2.45 -10.33
N PHE A 84 4.27 -1.17 -10.12
CA PHE A 84 4.10 -0.18 -11.20
C PHE A 84 5.42 0.35 -11.79
N MET A 85 6.57 0.23 -11.09
CA MET A 85 7.87 0.77 -11.53
C MET A 85 9.04 -0.10 -11.02
N ASP A 86 9.92 -0.57 -11.93
CA ASP A 86 11.09 -1.44 -11.62
C ASP A 86 12.29 -0.71 -10.99
N TRP A 87 12.38 0.61 -11.17
CA TRP A 87 13.56 1.43 -10.81
C TRP A 87 14.91 0.84 -11.30
N GLY A 88 14.89 0.02 -12.37
CA GLY A 88 16.06 -0.67 -12.90
C GLY A 88 16.56 -1.86 -12.07
N LYS A 89 15.78 -2.34 -11.11
CA LYS A 89 16.13 -3.40 -10.17
C LYS A 89 16.32 -4.75 -10.86
N ASN A 90 15.43 -5.15 -11.76
CA ASN A 90 15.57 -6.40 -12.51
C ASN A 90 16.87 -6.42 -13.34
N LYS A 91 17.26 -5.27 -13.90
CA LYS A 91 18.56 -5.08 -14.56
C LYS A 91 19.74 -5.18 -13.58
N GLN A 92 19.64 -4.55 -12.40
CA GLN A 92 20.68 -4.61 -11.37
C GLN A 92 20.88 -6.04 -10.82
N ASN A 93 19.81 -6.82 -10.66
CA ASN A 93 19.89 -8.22 -10.22
C ASN A 93 20.70 -9.06 -11.22
N LEU A 94 20.41 -8.95 -12.51
CA LEU A 94 21.17 -9.68 -13.53
C LEU A 94 22.63 -9.18 -13.63
N ASN A 95 22.88 -7.89 -13.41
CA ASN A 95 24.23 -7.35 -13.37
C ASN A 95 25.03 -7.90 -12.17
N LYS A 96 24.43 -7.97 -10.98
CA LYS A 96 25.04 -8.56 -9.79
C LYS A 96 25.35 -10.04 -10.01
N LEU A 97 24.39 -10.79 -10.56
CA LEU A 97 24.59 -12.20 -10.89
C LEU A 97 25.77 -12.39 -11.85
N THR A 98 25.80 -11.63 -12.94
CA THR A 98 26.87 -11.72 -13.95
C THR A 98 28.24 -11.34 -13.35
N ALA A 99 28.31 -10.28 -12.54
CA ALA A 99 29.55 -9.86 -11.90
C ALA A 99 30.07 -10.90 -10.90
N THR A 100 29.20 -11.51 -10.10
CA THR A 100 29.57 -12.58 -9.17
C THR A 100 30.01 -13.85 -9.91
N MET A 101 29.35 -14.21 -11.01
CA MET A 101 29.81 -15.32 -11.86
C MET A 101 31.22 -15.07 -12.42
N GLN A 102 31.52 -13.84 -12.88
CA GLN A 102 32.87 -13.48 -13.35
C GLN A 102 33.91 -13.52 -12.22
N GLN A 103 33.54 -13.10 -11.00
CA GLN A 103 34.43 -13.21 -9.84
C GLN A 103 34.74 -14.67 -9.49
N LEU A 104 33.72 -15.52 -9.45
CA LEU A 104 33.89 -16.95 -9.18
C LEU A 104 34.69 -17.64 -10.28
N GLN A 105 34.50 -17.26 -11.54
CA GLN A 105 35.33 -17.73 -12.66
C GLN A 105 36.82 -17.40 -12.43
N ASN A 106 37.12 -16.20 -11.93
CA ASN A 106 38.50 -15.80 -11.62
C ASN A 106 39.07 -16.56 -10.41
N VAL A 107 38.23 -16.93 -9.43
CA VAL A 107 38.64 -17.75 -8.27
C VAL A 107 38.91 -19.20 -8.68
N HIS A 108 38.04 -19.80 -9.50
CA HIS A 108 38.20 -21.16 -10.02
C HIS A 108 39.40 -21.31 -10.98
N ASN A 109 39.86 -20.20 -11.58
CA ASN A 109 41.07 -20.16 -12.41
C ASN A 109 42.37 -19.94 -11.61
N ILE A 110 42.31 -19.79 -10.28
CA ILE A 110 43.49 -19.69 -9.41
C ILE A 110 43.68 -21.04 -8.71
N SER A 111 44.78 -21.73 -9.03
CA SER A 111 45.19 -22.97 -8.36
C SER A 111 45.23 -22.83 -6.83
N PRO A 112 44.88 -23.89 -6.06
CA PRO A 112 44.68 -23.77 -4.63
C PRO A 112 46.03 -23.63 -3.91
N THR A 113 46.34 -22.40 -3.50
CA THR A 113 47.35 -22.15 -2.46
C THR A 113 46.67 -21.56 -1.23
N GLU A 114 46.63 -22.39 -0.18
CA GLU A 114 46.74 -22.01 1.23
C GLU A 114 45.85 -20.85 1.72
N ALA A 115 44.53 -21.08 1.76
CA ALA A 115 43.64 -20.33 2.67
C ALA A 115 42.30 -21.07 2.82
N ASP A 116 42.25 -22.13 3.61
CA ASP A 116 41.02 -22.56 4.30
C ASP A 116 41.33 -23.61 5.37
N THR A 117 42.10 -23.18 6.36
CA THR A 117 42.22 -23.82 7.67
C THR A 117 41.69 -22.86 8.73
N ALA A 118 40.37 -22.64 8.74
CA ALA A 118 39.69 -22.02 9.87
C ALA A 118 38.25 -22.55 10.03
N ASN A 119 38.07 -23.43 11.01
CA ASN A 119 36.82 -23.78 11.69
C ASN A 119 35.68 -24.46 10.89
N LYS A 120 35.81 -25.77 10.64
CA LYS A 120 34.67 -26.70 10.68
C LYS A 120 34.75 -27.52 11.96
N THR A 121 34.09 -27.06 13.02
CA THR A 121 33.87 -27.84 14.23
C THR A 121 32.89 -28.95 13.89
N THR A 122 33.35 -30.20 13.79
CA THR A 122 32.49 -31.38 13.64
C THR A 122 31.62 -31.55 14.88
N CYS A 123 30.31 -31.30 14.77
CA CYS A 123 29.33 -31.63 15.81
C CYS A 123 29.10 -33.15 15.83
N ALA A 124 29.68 -33.84 16.81
CA ALA A 124 29.47 -35.27 17.04
C ALA A 124 29.04 -35.51 18.50
N TYR A 125 28.22 -36.54 18.73
CA TYR A 125 27.88 -36.96 20.10
C TYR A 125 29.11 -37.41 20.87
N THR A 126 29.11 -37.16 22.18
CA THR A 126 30.01 -37.86 23.10
C THR A 126 29.67 -39.37 23.13
N PRO A 127 30.62 -40.25 23.48
CA PRO A 127 30.36 -41.69 23.61
C PRO A 127 29.20 -42.00 24.57
N GLU A 128 29.04 -41.21 25.63
CA GLU A 128 27.96 -41.36 26.62
C GLU A 128 26.59 -40.97 26.05
N GLU A 129 26.49 -39.83 25.36
CA GLU A 129 25.26 -39.43 24.65
C GLU A 129 24.87 -40.47 23.59
N LYS A 130 25.84 -40.92 22.78
CA LYS A 130 25.62 -41.93 21.73
C LYS A 130 25.09 -43.23 22.33
N ASN A 131 25.70 -43.72 23.41
CA ASN A 131 25.24 -44.93 24.10
C ASN A 131 23.83 -44.74 24.69
N THR A 132 23.48 -43.54 25.15
CA THR A 132 22.15 -43.22 25.66
C THR A 132 21.10 -43.28 24.55
N VAL A 133 21.37 -42.70 23.38
CA VAL A 133 20.48 -42.78 22.20
C VAL A 133 20.33 -44.24 21.73
N ILE A 134 21.42 -45.00 21.64
CA ILE A 134 21.36 -46.42 21.27
C ILE A 134 20.55 -47.25 22.28
N ALA A 135 20.72 -46.99 23.59
CA ALA A 135 19.96 -47.67 24.63
C ALA A 135 18.46 -47.32 24.55
N HIS A 136 18.12 -46.06 24.29
CA HIS A 136 16.75 -45.60 24.06
C HIS A 136 16.10 -46.33 22.88
N ILE A 137 16.83 -46.43 21.75
CA ILE A 137 16.36 -47.14 20.55
C ILE A 137 16.15 -48.62 20.85
N ARG A 138 17.09 -49.28 21.55
CA ARG A 138 16.93 -50.68 21.94
C ARG A 138 15.74 -50.94 22.86
N HIS A 139 15.43 -49.98 23.73
CA HIS A 139 14.32 -50.09 24.66
C HIS A 139 12.96 -49.93 23.99
N PHE A 140 12.81 -48.90 23.15
CA PHE A 140 11.50 -48.52 22.59
C PHE A 140 11.23 -49.04 21.17
N TYR A 141 12.26 -49.32 20.38
CA TYR A 141 12.12 -49.70 18.96
C TYR A 141 12.49 -51.16 18.70
N GLY A 142 13.52 -51.69 19.38
CA GLY A 142 13.87 -53.11 19.33
C GLY A 142 15.35 -53.42 19.08
N GLY A 143 15.65 -54.67 18.73
CA GLY A 143 17.01 -55.15 18.49
C GLY A 143 17.63 -54.54 17.22
N ILE A 144 18.81 -53.94 17.36
CA ILE A 144 19.57 -53.37 16.24
C ILE A 144 20.30 -54.52 15.52
N LYS A 145 19.88 -54.81 14.27
CA LYS A 145 20.46 -55.84 13.39
C LYS A 145 21.85 -55.47 12.90
N GLY A 146 22.02 -54.20 12.55
CA GLY A 146 23.16 -53.72 11.79
C GLY A 146 23.21 -52.19 11.76
N ILE A 147 24.38 -51.71 11.39
CA ILE A 147 24.69 -50.30 11.19
C ILE A 147 25.18 -50.19 9.75
N THR A 148 24.66 -49.25 8.97
CA THR A 148 25.12 -49.02 7.59
C THR A 148 26.59 -48.57 7.63
N LYS A 149 27.53 -49.53 7.47
CA LYS A 149 28.97 -49.31 7.69
C LYS A 149 29.69 -48.53 6.59
N ASN A 150 29.04 -48.22 5.47
CA ASN A 150 29.72 -47.79 4.24
C ASN A 150 29.24 -46.49 3.59
N ILE A 151 28.47 -45.66 4.30
CA ILE A 151 28.18 -44.31 3.80
C ILE A 151 28.95 -43.32 4.65
N VAL A 152 30.03 -42.79 4.09
CA VAL A 152 30.84 -41.72 4.68
C VAL A 152 29.97 -40.47 4.76
N SER A 153 29.15 -40.36 5.81
CA SER A 153 28.63 -39.06 6.23
C SER A 153 29.85 -38.23 6.65
N PRO A 154 30.06 -37.02 6.13
CA PRO A 154 31.19 -36.15 6.50
C PRO A 154 31.25 -35.76 8.01
N SER A 155 30.38 -36.35 8.83
CA SER A 155 29.96 -35.87 10.15
C SER A 155 29.66 -36.98 11.17
N GLY A 156 29.92 -38.27 10.85
CA GLY A 156 29.89 -39.37 11.84
C GLY A 156 28.50 -39.86 12.29
N VAL A 157 27.44 -39.55 11.54
CA VAL A 157 26.07 -40.03 11.80
C VAL A 157 25.89 -41.46 11.28
N GLU A 158 25.31 -42.33 12.10
CA GLU A 158 25.03 -43.73 11.77
C GLU A 158 23.53 -43.95 11.54
N ILE A 159 23.17 -44.85 10.62
CA ILE A 159 21.79 -45.32 10.47
C ILE A 159 21.70 -46.73 11.06
N LEU A 160 20.88 -46.86 12.08
CA LEU A 160 20.60 -48.09 12.81
C LEU A 160 19.42 -48.79 12.16
N ILE A 161 19.60 -50.07 11.82
CA ILE A 161 18.54 -50.91 11.25
C ILE A 161 17.99 -51.80 12.37
N VAL A 162 16.75 -51.54 12.78
CA VAL A 162 16.03 -52.32 13.80
C VAL A 162 15.15 -53.38 13.12
N GLU A 163 15.27 -54.63 13.55
CA GLU A 163 14.48 -55.73 12.96
C GLU A 163 13.00 -55.69 13.37
N PRO A 164 12.10 -56.24 12.53
CA PRO A 164 10.74 -56.54 12.93
C PRO A 164 10.71 -57.34 14.23
N THR A 165 9.79 -56.97 15.11
CA THR A 165 9.52 -57.68 16.37
C THR A 165 8.10 -58.26 16.32
N SER A 166 7.74 -59.11 17.27
CA SER A 166 6.35 -59.61 17.38
C SER A 166 5.32 -58.50 17.62
N ARG A 167 5.75 -57.32 18.08
CA ARG A 167 4.90 -56.15 18.31
C ARG A 167 4.92 -55.18 17.12
N PHE A 168 6.03 -55.10 16.40
CA PHE A 168 6.25 -54.18 15.28
C PHE A 168 6.71 -54.95 14.06
N ASP A 169 5.79 -55.31 13.18
CA ASP A 169 6.09 -56.06 11.95
C ASP A 169 6.61 -55.12 10.85
N CYS A 170 7.73 -54.44 11.12
CA CYS A 170 8.39 -53.52 10.20
C CYS A 170 9.87 -53.36 10.54
N TYR A 171 10.71 -53.12 9.55
CA TYR A 171 12.06 -52.60 9.78
C TYR A 171 11.96 -51.15 10.22
N THR A 172 12.66 -50.75 11.29
CA THR A 172 12.77 -49.32 11.64
C THR A 172 14.19 -48.84 11.38
N LEU A 173 14.33 -47.89 10.46
CA LEU A 173 15.57 -47.15 10.25
C LEU A 173 15.59 -45.96 11.20
N VAL A 174 16.65 -45.80 11.98
CA VAL A 174 16.78 -44.70 12.94
C VAL A 174 18.16 -44.06 12.82
N THR A 175 18.24 -42.74 12.73
CA THR A 175 19.51 -42.03 12.75
C THR A 175 20.08 -42.01 14.18
N CYS A 176 21.40 -42.06 14.27
CA CYS A 176 22.15 -41.90 15.52
C CYS A 176 23.33 -40.99 15.27
N GLY A 177 23.21 -39.74 15.73
CA GLY A 177 24.21 -38.69 15.50
C GLY A 177 23.62 -37.44 14.85
N ALA A 178 22.40 -37.48 14.29
CA ALA A 178 21.76 -36.29 13.73
C ALA A 178 21.50 -35.25 14.82
N GLY A 179 21.14 -35.71 16.02
CA GLY A 179 20.88 -34.86 17.17
C GLY A 179 22.15 -34.30 17.80
N ALA A 180 23.35 -34.59 17.28
CA ALA A 180 24.56 -33.87 17.68
C ALA A 180 24.50 -32.38 17.29
N SER A 181 23.76 -32.05 16.23
CA SER A 181 23.48 -30.68 15.81
C SER A 181 22.36 -30.07 16.65
N VAL A 182 22.56 -28.83 17.09
CA VAL A 182 21.57 -28.05 17.85
C VAL A 182 20.86 -27.08 16.90
N MET A 183 19.54 -27.15 16.88
CA MET A 183 18.67 -26.30 16.08
C MET A 183 18.30 -25.01 16.83
N PRO A 184 18.21 -23.85 16.15
CA PRO A 184 17.72 -22.60 16.72
C PRO A 184 16.18 -22.61 16.86
N VAL A 185 15.65 -23.42 17.78
CA VAL A 185 14.21 -23.53 18.02
C VAL A 185 13.63 -22.26 18.68
N PRO A 186 12.43 -21.81 18.28
CA PRO A 186 11.82 -20.57 18.78
C PRO A 186 11.20 -20.70 20.17
N ASP A 187 10.90 -21.92 20.62
CA ASP A 187 10.27 -22.22 21.91
C ASP A 187 11.17 -23.16 22.73
N LYS A 188 11.35 -22.84 24.02
CA LYS A 188 12.12 -23.66 24.96
C LYS A 188 11.46 -25.01 25.26
N ALA A 189 10.15 -25.15 25.03
CA ALA A 189 9.44 -26.41 25.20
C ALA A 189 9.68 -27.41 24.06
N THR A 190 10.18 -26.95 22.90
CA THR A 190 10.50 -27.82 21.76
C THR A 190 11.94 -28.32 21.89
N PRO A 191 12.21 -29.63 21.78
CA PRO A 191 13.57 -30.15 21.78
C PRO A 191 14.41 -29.49 20.68
N SER A 192 15.57 -28.94 21.07
CA SER A 192 16.51 -28.29 20.15
C SER A 192 17.37 -29.28 19.38
N ARG A 193 17.24 -30.59 19.65
CA ARG A 193 18.01 -31.68 19.04
C ARG A 193 17.03 -32.75 18.56
N CYS A 194 17.29 -33.39 17.43
CA CYS A 194 16.44 -34.47 16.95
C CYS A 194 17.17 -35.59 16.20
N GLU A 195 16.59 -36.77 16.24
CA GLU A 195 16.88 -37.91 15.37
C GLU A 195 15.67 -38.18 14.48
N PHE A 196 15.90 -38.88 13.37
CA PHE A 196 14.88 -39.25 12.41
C PHE A 196 14.69 -40.77 12.40
N CYS A 197 13.44 -41.21 12.19
CA CYS A 197 13.15 -42.60 11.93
C CYS A 197 12.19 -42.80 10.75
N MET A 198 12.26 -43.98 10.14
CA MET A 198 11.38 -44.39 9.06
C MET A 198 11.04 -45.88 9.22
N CYS A 199 9.75 -46.22 9.16
CA CYS A 199 9.27 -47.59 9.32
C CYS A 199 9.05 -48.23 7.95
N MET A 200 9.93 -49.13 7.54
CA MET A 200 9.88 -49.84 6.27
C MET A 200 9.15 -51.19 6.40
N PRO A 201 8.39 -51.63 5.39
CA PRO A 201 7.66 -52.90 5.46
C PRO A 201 8.63 -54.09 5.56
N PRO A 202 8.18 -55.26 6.08
CA PRO A 202 9.02 -56.47 6.15
C PRO A 202 9.54 -56.94 4.78
N THR A 203 8.87 -56.56 3.70
CA THR A 203 9.24 -56.85 2.31
C THR A 203 10.27 -55.87 1.73
N TRP A 204 10.71 -54.87 2.50
CA TRP A 204 11.69 -53.89 2.03
C TRP A 204 13.02 -54.54 1.67
N ASN A 205 13.53 -54.22 0.47
CA ASN A 205 14.82 -54.66 0.01
C ASN A 205 15.92 -53.75 0.59
N THR A 206 16.87 -54.32 1.32
CA THR A 206 17.99 -53.55 1.90
C THR A 206 18.93 -52.93 0.87
N GLU A 207 18.82 -53.31 -0.41
CA GLU A 207 19.54 -52.67 -1.51
C GLU A 207 18.90 -51.34 -1.96
N ASP A 208 17.63 -51.08 -1.61
CA ASP A 208 16.96 -49.82 -1.94
C ASP A 208 17.51 -48.68 -1.07
N SER A 209 18.33 -47.81 -1.65
CA SER A 209 19.03 -46.75 -0.91
C SER A 209 18.17 -45.54 -0.58
N TRP A 210 17.05 -45.34 -1.28
CA TRP A 210 16.24 -44.12 -1.16
C TRP A 210 15.80 -43.76 0.28
N PRO A 211 15.43 -44.70 1.18
CA PRO A 211 15.05 -44.35 2.54
C PRO A 211 16.25 -43.80 3.32
N ILE A 212 17.42 -44.39 3.09
CA ILE A 212 18.68 -43.98 3.67
C ILE A 212 19.09 -42.60 3.13
N ASP A 213 18.97 -42.39 1.83
CA ASP A 213 19.30 -41.13 1.17
C ASP A 213 18.44 -39.97 1.72
N TRP A 214 17.14 -40.20 1.96
CA TRP A 214 16.26 -39.21 2.58
C TRP A 214 16.61 -38.90 4.04
N LEU A 215 17.00 -39.90 4.83
CA LEU A 215 17.48 -39.67 6.21
C LEU A 215 18.76 -38.83 6.20
N LEU A 216 19.70 -39.12 5.30
CA LEU A 216 20.94 -38.35 5.11
C LEU A 216 20.68 -36.92 4.62
N GLN A 217 19.68 -36.74 3.75
CA GLN A 217 19.27 -35.43 3.29
C GLN A 217 18.72 -34.60 4.46
N CYS A 218 17.90 -35.19 5.33
CA CYS A 218 17.40 -34.52 6.54
C CYS A 218 18.54 -34.10 7.48
N ILE A 219 19.55 -34.96 7.65
CA ILE A 219 20.77 -34.65 8.42
C ILE A 219 21.51 -33.45 7.80
N SER A 220 21.62 -33.40 6.48
CA SER A 220 22.30 -32.29 5.79
C SER A 220 21.63 -30.93 6.07
N TRP A 221 20.29 -30.89 6.20
CA TRP A 221 19.57 -29.67 6.53
C TRP A 221 19.78 -29.23 7.98
N LEU A 222 19.92 -30.17 8.93
CA LEU A 222 20.27 -29.84 10.32
C LEU A 222 21.67 -29.23 10.43
N GLN A 223 22.62 -29.72 9.64
CA GLN A 223 24.03 -29.29 9.70
C GLN A 223 24.28 -27.90 9.09
N GLN A 224 23.32 -27.35 8.32
CA GLN A 224 23.40 -25.99 7.79
C GLN A 224 23.20 -24.89 8.85
N GLY A 225 22.79 -25.24 10.08
CA GLY A 225 22.84 -24.38 11.27
C GLY A 225 21.79 -23.26 11.37
N ASN A 226 21.12 -22.89 10.28
CA ASN A 226 20.17 -21.78 10.23
C ASN A 226 18.69 -22.20 10.19
N SER A 227 18.36 -23.45 10.49
CA SER A 227 16.99 -23.99 10.38
C SER A 227 16.66 -24.93 11.52
N TRP A 228 15.37 -25.07 11.83
CA TRP A 228 14.86 -25.98 12.85
C TRP A 228 13.71 -26.82 12.30
N LEU A 229 13.57 -28.04 12.83
CA LEU A 229 12.60 -29.02 12.41
C LEU A 229 11.76 -29.48 13.60
N ALA A 230 10.46 -29.67 13.35
CA ALA A 230 9.55 -30.21 14.34
C ALA A 230 8.43 -31.02 13.69
N CYS A 231 7.70 -31.76 14.52
CA CYS A 231 6.48 -32.46 14.13
C CYS A 231 5.52 -31.51 13.41
N GLY A 232 4.98 -31.97 12.30
CA GLY A 232 4.09 -31.20 11.43
C GLY A 232 4.81 -30.40 10.35
N HIS A 233 6.14 -30.46 10.20
CA HIS A 233 6.82 -29.91 9.01
C HIS A 233 6.74 -30.88 7.82
N SER A 234 6.72 -30.34 6.59
CA SER A 234 6.85 -31.11 5.35
C SER A 234 8.19 -30.78 4.71
N LEU A 235 8.95 -31.80 4.35
CA LEU A 235 10.28 -31.69 3.76
C LEU A 235 10.21 -32.12 2.31
N SER A 236 10.79 -31.34 1.40
CA SER A 236 10.83 -31.65 -0.02
C SER A 236 11.98 -30.92 -0.69
N ASP A 237 12.63 -31.58 -1.63
CA ASP A 237 13.56 -30.98 -2.59
C ASP A 237 12.94 -30.85 -4.00
N GLY A 238 11.63 -31.16 -4.12
CA GLY A 238 10.89 -31.15 -5.38
C GLY A 238 11.06 -32.40 -6.24
N THR A 239 11.83 -33.40 -5.80
CA THR A 239 12.00 -34.68 -6.51
C THR A 239 11.06 -35.76 -5.95
N PRO A 240 10.62 -36.72 -6.78
CA PRO A 240 9.94 -37.92 -6.29
C PRO A 240 10.80 -38.72 -5.31
N LEU A 241 10.19 -39.39 -4.34
CA LEU A 241 10.93 -40.17 -3.34
C LEU A 241 11.72 -41.33 -3.95
N GLN A 242 11.15 -41.95 -4.98
CA GLN A 242 11.74 -43.00 -5.81
C GLN A 242 11.04 -42.98 -7.19
N ASP A 243 11.60 -43.65 -8.19
CA ASP A 243 11.15 -43.56 -9.60
C ASP A 243 9.69 -44.02 -9.82
N ASP A 244 9.13 -44.86 -8.94
CA ASP A 244 7.80 -45.48 -9.11
C ASP A 244 6.66 -44.77 -8.37
N THR A 245 6.91 -43.65 -7.68
CA THR A 245 5.91 -42.98 -6.84
C THR A 245 5.71 -41.51 -7.19
N LEU A 246 4.47 -41.03 -7.03
CA LEU A 246 4.11 -39.61 -7.17
C LEU A 246 4.28 -38.84 -5.85
N MET A 247 4.75 -39.49 -4.79
CA MET A 247 5.07 -38.82 -3.53
C MET A 247 6.37 -38.02 -3.68
N THR A 248 6.35 -36.76 -3.26
CA THR A 248 7.45 -35.80 -3.47
C THR A 248 7.98 -35.22 -2.17
N SER A 249 7.43 -35.64 -1.03
CA SER A 249 7.64 -34.95 0.25
C SER A 249 7.54 -35.90 1.43
N MET A 250 8.22 -35.55 2.51
CA MET A 250 8.20 -36.25 3.80
C MET A 250 7.51 -35.38 4.85
N LEU A 251 6.45 -35.89 5.48
CA LEU A 251 5.83 -35.28 6.63
C LEU A 251 6.52 -35.77 7.90
N LEU A 252 6.97 -34.85 8.76
CA LEU A 252 7.49 -35.19 10.08
C LEU A 252 6.34 -35.40 11.07
N THR A 253 6.28 -36.58 11.68
CA THR A 253 5.31 -36.92 12.74
C THR A 253 6.03 -37.43 13.99
N ILE A 254 5.26 -37.70 15.04
CA ILE A 254 5.75 -38.42 16.22
C ILE A 254 5.70 -39.93 15.91
N PRO A 255 6.66 -40.74 16.39
CA PRO A 255 6.66 -42.19 16.24
C PRO A 255 5.35 -42.81 16.73
N GLU A 256 4.62 -43.47 15.82
CA GLU A 256 3.32 -44.08 16.12
C GLU A 256 3.46 -45.50 16.69
N GLU A 257 2.42 -45.95 17.43
CA GLU A 257 2.35 -47.27 18.07
C GLU A 257 3.46 -47.58 19.09
N ARG A 258 4.24 -46.58 19.52
CA ARG A 258 5.31 -46.75 20.52
C ARG A 258 4.82 -46.51 21.95
N ASP A 259 5.54 -47.11 22.91
CA ASP A 259 5.31 -46.83 24.33
C ASP A 259 5.61 -45.35 24.65
N LYS A 260 4.88 -44.80 25.61
CA LYS A 260 5.02 -43.41 26.03
C LYS A 260 6.47 -43.09 26.43
N GLY A 261 7.05 -42.07 25.81
CA GLY A 261 8.44 -41.66 26.02
C GLY A 261 9.38 -42.06 24.87
N ALA A 262 8.95 -42.88 23.92
CA ALA A 262 9.73 -43.23 22.74
C ALA A 262 10.09 -42.02 21.87
N GLU A 263 9.28 -40.96 21.92
CA GLU A 263 9.42 -39.74 21.13
C GLU A 263 10.53 -38.80 21.61
N ASN A 264 11.03 -38.95 22.84
CA ASN A 264 12.02 -38.04 23.43
C ASN A 264 13.07 -38.83 24.23
N CYS A 265 14.31 -38.83 23.74
CA CYS A 265 15.45 -39.37 24.48
C CYS A 265 16.05 -38.29 25.39
N GLN A 266 16.23 -38.59 26.67
CA GLN A 266 16.89 -37.70 27.62
C GLN A 266 18.39 -38.01 27.67
N LEU A 267 19.22 -37.02 27.38
CA LEU A 267 20.68 -37.16 27.38
C LEU A 267 21.26 -36.93 28.78
N PRO A 268 22.48 -37.43 29.06
CA PRO A 268 23.13 -37.28 30.38
C PRO A 268 23.37 -35.82 30.79
N ASN A 269 23.49 -34.92 29.82
CA ASN A 269 23.67 -33.48 30.05
C ASN A 269 22.36 -32.74 30.39
N GLY A 270 21.21 -33.42 30.37
CA GLY A 270 19.89 -32.87 30.61
C GLY A 270 19.15 -32.35 29.37
N ASP A 271 19.77 -32.40 28.18
CA ASP A 271 19.09 -32.07 26.93
C ASP A 271 18.15 -33.20 26.51
N SER A 272 17.09 -32.84 25.79
CA SER A 272 16.19 -33.80 25.16
C SER A 272 16.41 -33.85 23.64
N VAL A 273 16.42 -35.06 23.10
CA VAL A 273 16.50 -35.35 21.67
C VAL A 273 15.16 -35.91 21.22
N ALA A 274 14.43 -35.15 20.40
CA ALA A 274 13.18 -35.63 19.79
C ALA A 274 13.48 -36.70 18.74
N ILE A 275 12.65 -37.73 18.64
CA ILE A 275 12.68 -38.67 17.51
C ILE A 275 11.49 -38.35 16.62
N TYR A 276 11.74 -37.93 15.38
CA TYR A 276 10.71 -37.63 14.39
C TYR A 276 10.60 -38.74 13.36
N GLN A 277 9.38 -39.19 13.12
CA GLN A 277 9.09 -40.17 12.08
C GLN A 277 8.86 -39.48 10.74
N LEU A 278 9.45 -39.99 9.66
CA LEU A 278 9.21 -39.55 8.30
C LEU A 278 8.08 -40.36 7.69
N VAL A 279 7.04 -39.66 7.22
CA VAL A 279 5.90 -40.26 6.52
C VAL A 279 5.82 -39.68 5.11
N PRO A 280 6.01 -40.49 4.06
CA PRO A 280 5.80 -40.10 2.67
C PRO A 280 4.41 -39.52 2.41
N VAL A 281 4.35 -38.36 1.75
CA VAL A 281 3.10 -37.67 1.39
C VAL A 281 3.09 -37.17 -0.05
N TYR A 282 1.90 -37.12 -0.64
CA TYR A 282 1.67 -36.57 -1.97
C TYR A 282 1.70 -35.04 -1.96
N THR A 283 1.96 -34.43 -3.12
CA THR A 283 1.92 -32.97 -3.27
C THR A 283 0.54 -32.41 -2.88
N GLU A 284 -0.55 -33.08 -3.24
CA GLU A 284 -1.92 -32.66 -2.89
C GLU A 284 -2.18 -32.69 -1.39
N GLU A 285 -1.59 -33.64 -0.66
CA GLU A 285 -1.70 -33.72 0.81
C GLU A 285 -0.92 -32.58 1.47
N VAL A 286 0.25 -32.22 0.93
CA VAL A 286 1.02 -31.04 1.36
C VAL A 286 0.23 -29.76 1.11
N LEU A 287 -0.36 -29.61 -0.08
CA LEU A 287 -1.20 -28.45 -0.42
C LEU A 287 -2.45 -28.38 0.47
N PHE A 288 -3.09 -29.52 0.73
CA PHE A 288 -4.25 -29.59 1.62
C PHE A 288 -3.89 -29.13 3.03
N LYS A 289 -2.74 -29.57 3.56
CA LYS A 289 -2.20 -29.12 4.85
C LYS A 289 -1.86 -27.63 4.84
N GLN A 290 -1.28 -27.10 3.78
CA GLN A 290 -0.99 -25.66 3.70
C GLN A 290 -2.27 -24.82 3.72
N ALA A 291 -3.33 -25.29 3.07
CA ALA A 291 -4.62 -24.61 3.02
C ALA A 291 -5.46 -24.77 4.30
N ASN A 292 -5.46 -25.95 4.91
CA ASN A 292 -6.38 -26.30 5.99
C ASN A 292 -5.71 -26.52 7.35
N GLY A 293 -4.37 -26.56 7.40
CA GLY A 293 -3.58 -26.89 8.59
C GLY A 293 -3.30 -28.40 8.73
N ILE A 294 -2.44 -28.74 9.68
CA ILE A 294 -1.99 -30.12 9.92
C ILE A 294 -3.06 -31.01 10.55
N ILE A 295 -3.87 -30.49 11.47
CA ILE A 295 -4.88 -31.29 12.19
C ILE A 295 -5.93 -31.89 11.23
N PRO A 296 -6.48 -31.13 10.26
CA PRO A 296 -7.38 -31.72 9.26
C PRO A 296 -6.70 -32.73 8.32
N LEU A 297 -5.41 -32.55 8.02
CA LEU A 297 -4.66 -33.54 7.24
C LEU A 297 -4.53 -34.84 8.04
N LEU A 298 -4.18 -34.77 9.33
CA LEU A 298 -4.06 -35.97 10.18
C LEU A 298 -5.41 -36.71 10.31
N ASP A 299 -6.55 -36.02 10.37
CA ASP A 299 -7.87 -36.68 10.36
C ASP A 299 -8.15 -37.41 9.03
N LYS A 300 -7.72 -36.85 7.89
CA LYS A 300 -7.78 -37.54 6.59
C LYS A 300 -6.81 -38.72 6.52
N MET A 301 -5.64 -38.61 7.15
CA MET A 301 -4.60 -39.61 7.18
C MET A 301 -4.76 -40.64 8.31
N LYS A 302 -5.85 -40.60 9.11
CA LYS A 302 -6.04 -41.49 10.26
C LYS A 302 -6.00 -42.99 9.96
N ASN A 303 -6.24 -43.37 8.71
CA ASN A 303 -6.21 -44.76 8.24
C ASN A 303 -4.92 -45.08 7.46
N VAL A 304 -4.00 -44.13 7.32
CA VAL A 304 -2.70 -44.34 6.69
C VAL A 304 -1.81 -45.02 7.73
N SER A 305 -1.22 -46.15 7.34
CA SER A 305 -0.27 -46.86 8.20
C SER A 305 0.97 -46.01 8.46
N TYR A 306 1.52 -46.12 9.67
CA TYR A 306 2.83 -45.58 10.01
C TYR A 306 3.97 -46.32 9.28
N ILE A 307 3.71 -47.52 8.75
CA ILE A 307 4.62 -48.25 7.88
C ILE A 307 4.55 -47.64 6.48
N VAL A 308 5.72 -47.31 5.92
CA VAL A 308 5.87 -46.72 4.60
C VAL A 308 5.29 -47.63 3.54
N ASP A 309 4.31 -47.09 2.80
CA ASP A 309 3.75 -47.65 1.59
C ASP A 309 3.74 -46.55 0.52
N THR A 310 4.62 -46.68 -0.47
CA THR A 310 4.77 -45.71 -1.57
C THR A 310 3.65 -45.80 -2.61
N HIS A 311 2.78 -46.81 -2.49
CA HIS A 311 1.68 -47.11 -3.41
C HIS A 311 0.29 -46.92 -2.77
N ARG A 312 0.22 -46.46 -1.51
CA ARG A 312 -1.06 -46.18 -0.83
C ARG A 312 -1.90 -45.16 -1.60
N GLU A 313 -3.21 -45.15 -1.36
CA GLU A 313 -4.06 -44.13 -1.97
C GLU A 313 -3.75 -42.72 -1.43
N ASN A 314 -3.81 -41.73 -2.32
CA ASN A 314 -3.71 -40.32 -1.98
C ASN A 314 -5.01 -39.85 -1.31
N THR A 315 -4.94 -39.53 -0.01
CA THR A 315 -6.09 -39.12 0.81
C THR A 315 -6.70 -37.77 0.39
N CYS A 316 -5.95 -37.03 -0.43
CA CYS A 316 -6.29 -35.73 -0.98
C CYS A 316 -6.29 -35.73 -2.52
N ARG A 317 -6.47 -36.88 -3.19
CA ARG A 317 -6.42 -36.97 -4.67
C ARG A 317 -7.34 -35.99 -5.41
N ASN A 318 -8.51 -35.70 -4.83
CA ASN A 318 -9.49 -34.76 -5.41
C ASN A 318 -9.30 -33.32 -4.93
N PHE A 319 -8.29 -33.08 -4.09
CA PHE A 319 -7.95 -31.75 -3.62
C PHE A 319 -7.01 -31.11 -4.63
N SER A 320 -7.56 -30.20 -5.43
CA SER A 320 -6.76 -29.21 -6.13
C SER A 320 -6.83 -27.92 -5.31
N ALA A 321 -5.68 -27.33 -4.98
CA ALA A 321 -5.67 -25.98 -4.43
C ALA A 321 -6.18 -24.94 -5.44
N PHE A 322 -6.29 -25.35 -6.71
CA PHE A 322 -6.78 -24.60 -7.86
C PHE A 322 -7.56 -25.57 -8.77
N GLU A 323 -8.89 -25.45 -8.87
CA GLU A 323 -9.66 -26.19 -9.88
C GLU A 323 -9.16 -25.81 -11.29
N GLU A 324 -8.47 -26.73 -11.95
CA GLU A 324 -8.28 -26.74 -13.40
C GLU A 324 -9.48 -27.44 -14.04
N ASN A 325 -10.41 -26.68 -14.61
CA ASN A 325 -11.20 -27.21 -15.72
C ASN A 325 -10.27 -27.26 -16.94
N GLY A 326 -9.99 -28.48 -17.40
CA GLY A 326 -9.28 -28.71 -18.63
C GLY A 326 -10.05 -28.17 -19.82
N ASP A 327 -9.55 -27.11 -20.43
CA ASP A 327 -9.35 -27.10 -21.87
C ASP A 327 -8.24 -26.08 -22.23
N SER A 328 -7.29 -26.55 -23.01
CA SER A 328 -6.06 -25.85 -23.35
C SER A 328 -6.30 -24.83 -24.46
N SER A 329 -6.43 -23.53 -24.11
CA SER A 329 -5.93 -22.36 -24.88
C SER A 329 -6.44 -21.04 -24.31
N ILE A 330 -6.31 -20.80 -23.00
CA ILE A 330 -6.82 -19.60 -22.35
C ILE A 330 -5.66 -18.66 -22.03
N SER A 331 -5.70 -17.46 -22.60
CA SER A 331 -4.60 -16.48 -22.59
C SER A 331 -4.27 -15.97 -21.17
N MET A 332 -3.07 -15.41 -20.96
CA MET A 332 -2.69 -14.79 -19.68
C MET A 332 -3.69 -13.72 -19.22
N ASP A 333 -4.39 -13.06 -20.16
CA ASP A 333 -5.46 -12.09 -19.88
C ASP A 333 -6.69 -12.77 -19.26
N GLU A 334 -7.03 -13.99 -19.66
CA GLU A 334 -8.16 -14.72 -19.08
C GLU A 334 -7.86 -15.31 -17.70
N LYS A 335 -6.61 -15.67 -17.37
CA LYS A 335 -6.22 -16.06 -15.99
C LYS A 335 -6.25 -14.87 -15.01
N ALA A 336 -5.83 -13.68 -15.45
CA ALA A 336 -5.98 -12.46 -14.67
C ALA A 336 -7.47 -12.09 -14.50
N ASN A 337 -8.27 -12.23 -15.56
CA ASN A 337 -9.72 -12.06 -15.50
C ASN A 337 -10.41 -13.10 -14.60
N ALA A 338 -9.94 -14.35 -14.55
CA ALA A 338 -10.50 -15.38 -13.67
C ALA A 338 -10.19 -15.11 -12.18
N SER A 339 -8.98 -14.63 -11.86
CA SER A 339 -8.60 -14.19 -10.52
C SER A 339 -9.41 -12.97 -10.05
N LEU A 340 -9.48 -11.92 -10.87
CA LEU A 340 -10.30 -10.74 -10.57
C LEU A 340 -11.79 -11.07 -10.51
N ARG A 341 -12.32 -11.89 -11.41
CA ARG A 341 -13.70 -12.37 -11.34
C ARG A 341 -13.93 -13.17 -10.06
N SER A 342 -13.01 -14.03 -9.62
CA SER A 342 -13.19 -14.78 -8.38
C SER A 342 -13.26 -13.88 -7.14
N ILE A 343 -12.44 -12.82 -7.11
CA ILE A 343 -12.41 -11.82 -6.04
C ILE A 343 -13.66 -10.93 -6.07
N LEU A 344 -14.14 -10.58 -7.27
CA LEU A 344 -15.30 -9.72 -7.49
C LEU A 344 -16.63 -10.50 -7.55
N THR A 345 -16.60 -11.84 -7.58
CA THR A 345 -17.82 -12.64 -7.54
C THR A 345 -18.40 -12.66 -6.13
N ILE A 346 -19.66 -12.27 -6.03
CA ILE A 346 -20.43 -12.37 -4.79
C ILE A 346 -20.56 -13.85 -4.42
N ARG A 347 -19.87 -14.26 -3.36
CA ARG A 347 -19.91 -15.63 -2.81
C ARG A 347 -20.16 -15.59 -1.32
N LYS A 348 -20.66 -16.70 -0.77
CA LYS A 348 -20.88 -16.85 0.68
C LYS A 348 -19.52 -16.81 1.41
N GLY A 349 -19.17 -15.66 1.98
CA GLY A 349 -17.87 -15.41 2.63
C GLY A 349 -17.12 -14.17 2.10
N ASN A 350 -17.40 -13.75 0.86
CA ASN A 350 -16.85 -12.55 0.19
C ASN A 350 -17.99 -11.82 -0.54
N MET A 351 -19.03 -11.40 0.18
CA MET A 351 -20.20 -10.75 -0.40
C MET A 351 -20.15 -9.23 -0.24
N ALA A 352 -19.68 -8.74 0.90
CA ALA A 352 -19.73 -7.32 1.25
C ALA A 352 -18.73 -6.49 0.43
N THR A 353 -17.49 -6.97 0.30
CA THR A 353 -16.44 -6.24 -0.40
C THR A 353 -16.78 -6.03 -1.87
N PRO A 354 -17.16 -7.07 -2.66
CA PRO A 354 -17.54 -6.86 -4.05
C PRO A 354 -18.80 -6.01 -4.21
N LEU A 355 -19.77 -6.15 -3.29
CA LEU A 355 -21.00 -5.37 -3.32
C LEU A 355 -20.71 -3.86 -3.17
N LEU A 356 -19.89 -3.48 -2.19
CA LEU A 356 -19.50 -2.08 -1.99
C LEU A 356 -18.72 -1.54 -3.20
N VAL A 357 -17.83 -2.35 -3.78
CA VAL A 357 -17.11 -1.99 -5.01
C VAL A 357 -18.08 -1.73 -6.17
N TYR A 358 -19.05 -2.62 -6.39
CA TYR A 358 -20.03 -2.45 -7.45
C TYR A 358 -20.91 -1.22 -7.25
N ILE A 359 -21.33 -0.92 -6.03
CA ILE A 359 -22.13 0.27 -5.74
C ILE A 359 -21.35 1.55 -6.07
N ASN A 360 -20.09 1.64 -5.64
CA ASN A 360 -19.24 2.80 -5.91
C ASN A 360 -18.95 2.99 -7.40
N ILE A 361 -18.64 1.90 -8.11
CA ILE A 361 -18.40 1.95 -9.57
C ILE A 361 -19.69 2.30 -10.32
N ALA A 362 -20.82 1.69 -9.96
CA ALA A 362 -22.11 1.94 -10.61
C ALA A 362 -22.53 3.41 -10.44
N LEU A 363 -22.41 3.96 -9.22
CA LEU A 363 -22.73 5.37 -8.97
C LEU A 363 -21.81 6.29 -9.77
N PHE A 364 -20.50 6.02 -9.81
CA PHE A 364 -19.58 6.81 -10.63
C PHE A 364 -19.93 6.78 -12.13
N VAL A 365 -20.28 5.60 -12.67
CA VAL A 365 -20.71 5.47 -14.07
C VAL A 365 -22.02 6.23 -14.33
N ILE A 366 -22.99 6.14 -13.41
CA ILE A 366 -24.27 6.87 -13.52
C ILE A 366 -24.04 8.38 -13.50
N MET A 367 -23.18 8.88 -12.59
CA MET A 367 -22.79 10.29 -12.55
C MET A 367 -22.26 10.76 -13.90
N SER A 368 -21.38 9.95 -14.53
CA SER A 368 -20.81 10.28 -15.83
C SER A 368 -21.82 10.24 -16.98
N ILE A 369 -22.76 9.28 -16.97
CA ILE A 369 -23.86 9.24 -17.95
C ILE A 369 -24.73 10.49 -17.84
N CYS A 370 -24.91 11.01 -16.62
CA CYS A 370 -25.67 12.22 -16.34
C CYS A 370 -24.88 13.53 -16.52
N GLY A 371 -23.70 13.49 -17.16
CA GLY A 371 -22.97 14.69 -17.56
C GLY A 371 -21.87 15.16 -16.60
N VAL A 372 -21.53 14.40 -15.56
CA VAL A 372 -20.36 14.70 -14.71
C VAL A 372 -19.07 14.28 -15.42
N SER A 373 -18.10 15.20 -15.55
CA SER A 373 -16.81 14.91 -16.18
C SER A 373 -16.09 13.73 -15.52
N LEU A 374 -15.57 12.79 -16.32
CA LEU A 374 -14.83 11.63 -15.82
C LEU A 374 -13.48 12.01 -15.19
N LEU A 375 -12.87 13.09 -15.64
CA LEU A 375 -11.49 13.47 -15.28
C LEU A 375 -11.45 14.63 -14.30
N ALA A 376 -12.31 15.62 -14.51
CA ALA A 376 -12.35 16.85 -13.71
C ALA A 376 -13.80 17.25 -13.42
N PRO A 377 -14.51 16.56 -12.52
CA PRO A 377 -15.80 17.01 -12.00
C PRO A 377 -15.69 18.40 -11.36
N THR A 378 -16.64 19.28 -11.64
CA THR A 378 -16.73 20.58 -10.95
C THR A 378 -17.32 20.40 -9.55
N GLY A 379 -16.98 21.29 -8.61
CA GLY A 379 -17.52 21.26 -7.24
C GLY A 379 -19.05 21.24 -7.21
N ILE A 380 -19.69 22.07 -8.03
CA ILE A 380 -21.15 22.13 -8.14
C ILE A 380 -21.76 20.81 -8.63
N SER A 381 -21.10 20.14 -9.58
CA SER A 381 -21.58 18.86 -10.13
C SER A 381 -21.59 17.75 -9.09
N ILE A 382 -20.56 17.67 -8.23
CA ILE A 382 -20.49 16.64 -7.18
C ILE A 382 -21.39 16.99 -5.98
N ILE A 383 -21.60 18.27 -5.66
CA ILE A 383 -22.58 18.70 -4.66
C ILE A 383 -23.99 18.26 -5.08
N LYS A 384 -24.39 18.40 -6.36
CA LYS A 384 -25.70 17.91 -6.85
C LYS A 384 -25.90 16.41 -6.62
N TRP A 385 -24.83 15.63 -6.69
CA TRP A 385 -24.87 14.19 -6.47
C TRP A 385 -24.87 13.78 -5.00
N GLY A 386 -24.69 14.73 -4.08
CA GLY A 386 -24.70 14.47 -2.64
C GLY A 386 -23.33 14.50 -1.96
N ALA A 387 -22.35 15.20 -2.53
CA ALA A 387 -21.10 15.47 -1.82
C ALA A 387 -21.39 16.22 -0.52
N ASP A 388 -20.53 16.01 0.47
CA ASP A 388 -20.65 16.67 1.75
C ASP A 388 -20.17 18.11 1.63
N PHE A 389 -21.00 19.04 2.10
CA PHE A 389 -20.73 20.47 2.07
C PHE A 389 -21.51 21.10 3.21
N GLY A 390 -20.80 21.65 4.21
CA GLY A 390 -21.36 22.10 5.49
C GLY A 390 -22.59 23.01 5.37
N PRO A 391 -22.55 24.05 4.51
CA PRO A 391 -23.69 24.92 4.28
C PRO A 391 -24.98 24.22 3.84
N LEU A 392 -24.91 23.06 3.19
CA LEU A 392 -26.09 22.28 2.79
C LEU A 392 -26.38 21.14 3.75
N THR A 393 -25.33 20.43 4.18
CA THR A 393 -25.47 19.25 5.04
C THR A 393 -26.02 19.63 6.41
N LEU A 394 -25.52 20.70 7.03
CA LEU A 394 -25.92 21.11 8.38
C LEU A 394 -27.23 21.91 8.40
N THR A 395 -27.69 22.44 7.26
CA THR A 395 -28.95 23.21 7.14
C THR A 395 -30.16 22.37 6.74
N GLY A 396 -29.99 21.06 6.52
CA GLY A 396 -31.13 20.15 6.30
C GLY A 396 -30.80 18.89 5.50
N ASP A 397 -29.73 18.89 4.71
CA ASP A 397 -29.38 17.75 3.84
C ASP A 397 -28.50 16.72 4.57
N TRP A 398 -28.92 16.26 5.74
CA TRP A 398 -28.17 15.31 6.58
C TRP A 398 -27.76 14.03 5.85
N TRP A 399 -28.53 13.62 4.83
CA TRP A 399 -28.27 12.43 4.02
C TRP A 399 -26.94 12.51 3.25
N ARG A 400 -26.39 13.72 3.07
CA ARG A 400 -25.07 13.96 2.46
C ARG A 400 -23.94 13.28 3.22
N THR A 401 -24.07 13.15 4.54
CA THR A 401 -23.12 12.40 5.39
C THR A 401 -23.02 10.91 5.03
N ILE A 402 -24.02 10.36 4.34
CA ILE A 402 -24.01 9.00 3.82
C ILE A 402 -23.56 8.98 2.36
N THR A 403 -24.16 9.83 1.50
CA THR A 403 -23.92 9.79 0.06
C THR A 403 -22.50 10.22 -0.33
N CYS A 404 -21.87 11.13 0.43
CA CYS A 404 -20.51 11.57 0.16
C CYS A 404 -19.49 10.42 0.13
N ASN A 405 -19.76 9.33 0.88
CA ASN A 405 -18.92 8.12 0.93
C ASN A 405 -18.99 7.26 -0.35
N PHE A 406 -19.79 7.65 -1.35
CA PHE A 406 -19.93 6.91 -2.61
C PHE A 406 -19.61 7.74 -3.86
N ILE A 407 -19.51 9.05 -3.71
CA ILE A 407 -19.29 10.00 -4.81
C ILE A 407 -17.80 10.16 -5.02
N HIS A 408 -17.34 10.19 -6.28
CA HIS A 408 -15.92 10.24 -6.59
C HIS A 408 -15.58 11.36 -7.57
N ILE A 409 -14.45 12.02 -7.31
CA ILE A 409 -13.98 13.21 -8.05
C ILE A 409 -13.06 12.80 -9.23
N GLY A 410 -13.48 11.81 -10.01
CA GLY A 410 -12.80 11.37 -11.24
C GLY A 410 -12.22 9.95 -11.21
N VAL A 411 -11.73 9.50 -12.39
CA VAL A 411 -11.36 8.09 -12.63
C VAL A 411 -10.24 7.60 -11.70
N ILE A 412 -9.16 8.37 -11.55
CA ILE A 412 -8.02 7.97 -10.70
C ILE A 412 -8.48 7.83 -9.25
N HIS A 413 -9.33 8.76 -8.79
CA HIS A 413 -9.82 8.76 -7.43
C HIS A 413 -10.66 7.52 -7.11
N VAL A 414 -11.62 7.14 -7.99
CA VAL A 414 -12.40 5.91 -7.79
C VAL A 414 -11.52 4.66 -7.89
N LEU A 415 -10.57 4.61 -8.82
CA LEU A 415 -9.67 3.45 -8.94
C LEU A 415 -8.83 3.23 -7.68
N MET A 416 -8.26 4.29 -7.10
CA MET A 416 -7.47 4.19 -5.88
C MET A 416 -8.31 3.78 -4.67
N ASN A 417 -9.54 4.29 -4.55
CA ASN A 417 -10.46 3.87 -3.50
C ASN A 417 -10.88 2.41 -3.65
N MET A 418 -11.23 1.97 -4.86
CA MET A 418 -11.62 0.58 -5.09
C MET A 418 -10.45 -0.37 -4.87
N TYR A 419 -9.23 0.03 -5.24
CA TYR A 419 -8.01 -0.71 -4.91
C TYR A 419 -7.83 -0.86 -3.40
N ALA A 420 -7.91 0.24 -2.64
CA ALA A 420 -7.76 0.22 -1.19
C ALA A 420 -8.86 -0.62 -0.52
N LEU A 421 -10.12 -0.46 -0.97
CA LEU A 421 -11.27 -1.22 -0.47
C LEU A 421 -11.15 -2.71 -0.75
N LEU A 422 -10.76 -3.11 -1.96
CA LEU A 422 -10.51 -4.52 -2.29
C LEU A 422 -9.38 -5.10 -1.45
N TYR A 423 -8.27 -4.36 -1.33
CA TYR A 423 -7.11 -4.81 -0.58
C TYR A 423 -7.46 -5.11 0.88
N ILE A 424 -8.11 -4.17 1.58
CA ILE A 424 -8.46 -4.37 2.99
C ILE A 424 -9.68 -5.26 3.17
N GLY A 425 -10.68 -5.14 2.29
CA GLY A 425 -11.96 -5.82 2.39
C GLY A 425 -11.84 -7.34 2.29
N ILE A 426 -10.96 -7.86 1.43
CA ILE A 426 -10.73 -9.31 1.30
C ILE A 426 -10.26 -9.92 2.62
N PHE A 427 -9.31 -9.27 3.31
CA PHE A 427 -8.80 -9.78 4.59
C PHE A 427 -9.79 -9.52 5.71
N LEU A 428 -10.35 -8.32 5.78
CA LEU A 428 -11.21 -7.92 6.87
C LEU A 428 -12.54 -8.67 6.86
N GLU A 429 -13.14 -8.90 5.69
CA GLU A 429 -14.39 -9.65 5.57
C GLU A 429 -14.26 -11.09 6.07
N GLN A 430 -13.11 -11.73 5.86
CA GLN A 430 -12.83 -13.07 6.41
C GLN A 430 -12.70 -13.06 7.94
N LEU A 431 -12.24 -11.95 8.52
CA LEU A 431 -12.06 -11.81 9.97
C LEU A 431 -13.37 -11.48 10.70
N ILE A 432 -14.15 -10.52 10.18
CA ILE A 432 -15.33 -9.99 10.88
C ILE A 432 -16.67 -10.41 10.24
N GLY A 433 -16.65 -10.95 9.02
CA GLY A 433 -17.82 -11.34 8.26
C GLY A 433 -18.49 -10.18 7.51
N GLY A 434 -19.19 -10.51 6.42
CA GLY A 434 -19.78 -9.52 5.51
C GLY A 434 -20.77 -8.54 6.16
N ARG A 435 -21.65 -8.99 7.08
CA ARG A 435 -22.59 -8.08 7.77
C ARG A 435 -21.86 -6.98 8.53
N ARG A 436 -20.82 -7.34 9.29
CA ARG A 436 -20.06 -6.41 10.12
C ARG A 436 -19.22 -5.47 9.25
N LEU A 437 -18.72 -5.95 8.11
CA LEU A 437 -18.00 -5.11 7.13
C LEU A 437 -18.92 -4.02 6.54
N ILE A 438 -20.13 -4.37 6.12
CA ILE A 438 -21.10 -3.40 5.59
C ILE A 438 -21.47 -2.38 6.68
N SER A 439 -21.86 -2.84 7.87
CA SER A 439 -22.16 -1.93 9.00
C SER A 439 -20.99 -1.01 9.30
N ALA A 440 -19.77 -1.56 9.37
CA ALA A 440 -18.56 -0.80 9.64
C ALA A 440 -18.33 0.29 8.59
N TYR A 441 -18.43 -0.03 7.30
CA TYR A 441 -18.26 0.94 6.21
C TYR A 441 -19.17 2.16 6.40
N PHE A 442 -20.47 1.93 6.64
CA PHE A 442 -21.42 3.02 6.87
C PHE A 442 -21.15 3.79 8.16
N LEU A 443 -20.91 3.10 9.28
CA LEU A 443 -20.69 3.76 10.57
C LEU A 443 -19.42 4.61 10.56
N THR A 444 -18.31 4.08 10.07
CA THR A 444 -17.06 4.86 10.01
C THR A 444 -17.14 5.97 8.98
N GLY A 445 -17.92 5.79 7.90
CA GLY A 445 -18.26 6.86 6.95
C GLY A 445 -19.03 8.02 7.59
N LEU A 446 -20.01 7.73 8.45
CA LEU A 446 -20.75 8.77 9.18
C LEU A 446 -19.84 9.60 10.10
N PHE A 447 -18.95 8.94 10.86
CA PHE A 447 -17.99 9.63 11.72
C PHE A 447 -16.88 10.34 10.94
N SER A 448 -16.58 9.88 9.72
CA SER A 448 -15.70 10.56 8.79
C SER A 448 -16.31 11.88 8.32
N ALA A 449 -17.56 11.87 7.83
CA ALA A 449 -18.29 13.08 7.44
C ALA A 449 -18.46 14.04 8.63
N LEU A 450 -18.82 13.53 9.82
CA LEU A 450 -18.95 14.34 11.03
C LEU A 450 -17.65 15.07 11.41
N ALA A 451 -16.50 14.42 11.24
CA ALA A 451 -15.20 15.01 11.52
C ALA A 451 -14.80 16.06 10.47
N SER A 452 -15.13 15.81 9.20
CA SER A 452 -14.99 16.78 8.10
C SER A 452 -15.79 18.06 8.40
N LEU A 453 -17.09 17.91 8.68
CA LEU A 453 -17.99 19.02 9.01
C LEU A 453 -17.55 19.80 10.25
N ALA A 454 -16.93 19.14 11.23
CA ALA A 454 -16.43 19.80 12.44
C ALA A 454 -15.21 20.69 12.18
N MET A 455 -14.33 20.31 11.25
CA MET A 455 -13.01 20.92 11.07
C MET A 455 -12.94 21.80 9.83
N HIS A 456 -13.60 21.38 8.76
CA HIS A 456 -13.53 21.99 7.43
C HIS A 456 -14.93 22.05 6.76
N PRO A 457 -15.92 22.69 7.39
CA PRO A 457 -17.30 22.69 6.87
C PRO A 457 -17.46 23.30 5.47
N GLU A 458 -16.60 24.23 5.08
CA GLU A 458 -16.60 24.83 3.73
C GLU A 458 -15.96 23.95 2.64
N THR A 459 -15.26 22.89 3.03
CA THR A 459 -14.59 22.02 2.06
C THR A 459 -15.56 21.01 1.50
N ILE A 460 -15.63 20.90 0.18
CA ILE A 460 -16.44 19.88 -0.49
C ILE A 460 -15.74 18.53 -0.32
N SER A 461 -16.35 17.62 0.43
CA SER A 461 -15.81 16.30 0.72
C SER A 461 -16.60 15.21 -0.02
N ALA A 462 -15.89 14.38 -0.79
CA ALA A 462 -16.47 13.25 -1.52
C ALA A 462 -15.44 12.14 -1.69
N GLY A 463 -15.84 10.90 -1.45
CA GLY A 463 -15.04 9.71 -1.69
C GLY A 463 -15.23 8.64 -0.61
N ALA A 464 -15.07 7.38 -1.01
CA ALA A 464 -15.11 6.24 -0.08
C ALA A 464 -13.98 6.22 0.96
N SER A 465 -12.96 7.06 0.79
CA SER A 465 -11.69 7.01 1.53
C SER A 465 -11.88 7.09 3.04
N GLY A 466 -12.77 7.95 3.54
CA GLY A 466 -13.10 8.05 4.96
C GLY A 466 -13.61 6.74 5.56
N SER A 467 -14.57 6.10 4.88
CA SER A 467 -15.08 4.78 5.24
C SER A 467 -13.99 3.71 5.18
N ILE A 468 -13.14 3.73 4.16
CA ILE A 468 -12.02 2.79 3.99
C ILE A 468 -10.98 2.94 5.10
N PHE A 469 -10.64 4.17 5.50
CA PHE A 469 -9.75 4.43 6.64
C PHE A 469 -10.30 3.84 7.94
N GLY A 470 -11.63 3.87 8.12
CA GLY A 470 -12.28 3.16 9.22
C GLY A 470 -12.11 1.64 9.16
N LEU A 471 -12.22 1.03 7.98
CA LEU A 471 -11.92 -0.39 7.80
C LEU A 471 -10.46 -0.71 8.14
N TYR A 472 -9.51 0.14 7.74
CA TYR A 472 -8.10 0.01 8.16
C TYR A 472 -7.93 0.15 9.68
N GLY A 473 -8.68 1.03 10.34
CA GLY A 473 -8.68 1.16 11.81
C GLY A 473 -9.17 -0.09 12.54
N ILE A 474 -10.22 -0.74 12.01
CA ILE A 474 -10.71 -2.02 12.54
C ILE A 474 -9.63 -3.10 12.36
N PHE A 475 -9.08 -3.21 11.16
CA PHE A 475 -8.06 -4.22 10.87
C PHE A 475 -6.80 -4.02 11.72
N LEU A 476 -6.38 -2.77 11.93
CA LEU A 476 -5.27 -2.43 12.83
C LEU A 476 -5.55 -2.90 14.27
N SER A 477 -6.77 -2.71 14.75
CA SER A 477 -7.19 -3.21 16.07
C SER A 477 -7.09 -4.73 16.16
N TYR A 478 -7.51 -5.45 15.12
CA TYR A 478 -7.33 -6.90 15.04
C TYR A 478 -5.84 -7.29 15.02
N LEU A 479 -4.98 -6.62 14.26
CA LEU A 479 -3.55 -6.92 14.25
C LEU A 479 -2.86 -6.66 15.59
N VAL A 480 -3.27 -5.63 16.33
CA VAL A 480 -2.67 -5.27 17.62
C VAL A 480 -3.16 -6.20 18.73
N PHE A 481 -4.47 -6.42 18.82
CA PHE A 481 -5.10 -7.07 19.97
C PHE A 481 -5.45 -8.56 19.75
N GLN A 482 -5.52 -9.03 18.50
CA GLN A 482 -5.83 -10.43 18.18
C GLN A 482 -4.57 -11.19 17.73
N HIS A 483 -4.10 -12.12 18.57
CA HIS A 483 -2.87 -12.87 18.32
C HIS A 483 -3.07 -14.20 17.54
N ARG A 484 -4.16 -14.31 16.76
CA ARG A 484 -4.43 -15.51 15.92
C ARG A 484 -3.61 -15.54 14.63
N ILE A 485 -3.06 -14.40 14.20
CA ILE A 485 -2.18 -14.30 13.03
C ILE A 485 -0.74 -14.54 13.47
N GLU A 486 -0.01 -15.35 12.70
CA GLU A 486 1.40 -15.68 12.93
C GLU A 486 2.24 -14.41 13.14
N LYS A 487 3.13 -14.41 14.15
CA LYS A 487 3.87 -13.20 14.57
C LYS A 487 4.64 -12.52 13.42
N GLY A 488 5.22 -13.29 12.50
CA GLY A 488 5.94 -12.75 11.33
C GLY A 488 5.01 -12.04 10.35
N GLN A 489 3.94 -12.72 9.92
CA GLN A 489 2.92 -12.16 9.02
C GLN A 489 2.20 -10.96 9.65
N ARG A 490 1.86 -11.05 10.94
CA ARG A 490 1.21 -9.96 11.69
C ARG A 490 2.09 -8.71 11.75
N LYS A 491 3.39 -8.86 12.00
CA LYS A 491 4.34 -7.74 11.97
C LYS A 491 4.43 -7.12 10.58
N SER A 492 4.56 -7.94 9.54
CA SER A 492 4.59 -7.45 8.15
C SER A 492 3.33 -6.66 7.78
N LEU A 493 2.15 -7.21 8.08
CA LEU A 493 0.87 -6.55 7.87
C LEU A 493 0.76 -5.25 8.67
N LEU A 494 1.13 -5.26 9.96
CA LEU A 494 1.11 -4.08 10.82
C LEU A 494 2.00 -2.96 10.27
N TYR A 495 3.21 -3.29 9.81
CA TYR A 495 4.12 -2.31 9.22
C TYR A 495 3.61 -1.79 7.87
N SER A 496 3.13 -2.66 6.98
CA SER A 496 2.63 -2.24 5.67
C SER A 496 1.39 -1.33 5.77
N ILE A 497 0.45 -1.68 6.64
CA ILE A 497 -0.76 -0.89 6.87
C ILE A 497 -0.47 0.38 7.66
N GLY A 498 0.38 0.29 8.70
CA GLY A 498 0.82 1.45 9.44
C GLY A 498 1.53 2.46 8.54
N PHE A 499 2.41 1.98 7.64
CA PHE A 499 3.05 2.83 6.65
C PHE A 499 2.05 3.43 5.66
N PHE A 500 1.10 2.64 5.13
CA PHE A 500 0.06 3.14 4.22
C PHE A 500 -0.78 4.25 4.87
N VAL A 501 -1.29 4.02 6.08
CA VAL A 501 -2.08 5.01 6.84
C VAL A 501 -1.25 6.27 7.09
N PHE A 502 -0.02 6.10 7.58
CA PHE A 502 0.88 7.24 7.85
C PHE A 502 1.20 8.04 6.59
N TYR A 503 1.56 7.36 5.50
CA TYR A 503 1.91 8.00 4.23
C TYR A 503 0.73 8.78 3.65
N ASN A 504 -0.48 8.20 3.65
CA ASN A 504 -1.66 8.88 3.11
C ASN A 504 -2.05 10.11 3.95
N LEU A 505 -2.00 10.03 5.29
CA LEU A 505 -2.28 11.18 6.16
C LEU A 505 -1.22 12.29 6.00
N MET A 506 0.05 11.92 5.88
CA MET A 506 1.14 12.88 5.70
C MET A 506 1.13 13.51 4.30
N SER A 507 0.72 12.74 3.28
CA SER A 507 0.50 13.24 1.92
C SER A 507 -0.71 14.18 1.88
N GLY A 508 -1.81 13.82 2.54
CA GLY A 508 -2.99 14.66 2.63
C GLY A 508 -2.74 15.96 3.38
N ALA A 509 -1.78 15.99 4.31
CA ALA A 509 -1.40 17.21 5.02
C ALA A 509 -0.62 18.21 4.16
N ARG A 510 -0.16 17.80 2.97
CA ARG A 510 0.68 18.61 2.07
C ARG A 510 0.02 18.91 0.73
N ALA A 511 -1.07 18.23 0.39
CA ALA A 511 -1.75 18.37 -0.89
C ALA A 511 -3.09 19.08 -0.68
N GLU A 512 -3.32 20.16 -1.43
CA GLU A 512 -4.63 20.80 -1.50
C GLU A 512 -5.65 19.83 -2.13
N GLY A 513 -6.82 19.69 -1.50
CA GLY A 513 -7.90 18.81 -1.97
C GLY A 513 -8.01 17.44 -1.28
N ILE A 514 -7.21 17.15 -0.24
CA ILE A 514 -7.37 15.94 0.59
C ILE A 514 -7.88 16.32 1.99
N ASP A 515 -9.04 15.77 2.35
CA ASP A 515 -9.66 15.99 3.66
C ASP A 515 -9.12 15.00 4.71
N ASN A 516 -8.08 15.42 5.43
CA ASN A 516 -7.50 14.63 6.51
C ASN A 516 -8.42 14.49 7.73
N ALA A 517 -9.31 15.47 7.98
CA ALA A 517 -10.24 15.37 9.10
C ALA A 517 -11.20 14.20 8.89
N ALA A 518 -11.69 14.04 7.65
CA ALA A 518 -12.46 12.87 7.25
C ALA A 518 -11.68 11.56 7.48
N HIS A 519 -10.41 11.46 7.02
CA HIS A 519 -9.61 10.25 7.18
C HIS A 519 -9.34 9.89 8.65
N ILE A 520 -9.04 10.89 9.47
CA ILE A 520 -8.81 10.71 10.91
C ILE A 520 -10.10 10.28 11.62
N GLY A 521 -11.23 10.92 11.32
CA GLY A 521 -12.54 10.57 11.88
C GLY A 521 -12.94 9.13 11.56
N GLY A 522 -12.74 8.72 10.31
CA GLY A 522 -12.91 7.33 9.87
C GLY A 522 -11.99 6.37 10.63
N LEU A 523 -10.69 6.65 10.67
CA LEU A 523 -9.69 5.79 11.33
C LEU A 523 -9.97 5.60 12.83
N VAL A 524 -10.24 6.69 13.56
CA VAL A 524 -10.49 6.64 15.01
C VAL A 524 -11.78 5.88 15.31
N SER A 525 -12.87 6.16 14.60
CA SER A 525 -14.13 5.43 14.78
C SER A 525 -13.97 3.94 14.45
N GLY A 526 -13.18 3.60 13.43
CA GLY A 526 -12.81 2.24 13.08
C GLY A 526 -12.02 1.52 14.16
N ILE A 527 -11.03 2.18 14.78
CA ILE A 527 -10.26 1.59 15.89
C ILE A 527 -11.19 1.26 17.07
N ILE A 528 -12.05 2.20 17.46
CA ILE A 528 -13.00 2.01 18.56
C ILE A 528 -13.96 0.85 18.24
N LEU A 529 -14.56 0.84 17.05
CA LEU A 529 -15.48 -0.21 16.62
C LEU A 529 -14.80 -1.58 16.57
N GLY A 530 -13.54 -1.64 16.09
CA GLY A 530 -12.74 -2.86 16.03
C GLY A 530 -12.42 -3.44 17.40
N ILE A 531 -12.06 -2.60 18.38
CA ILE A 531 -11.85 -3.02 19.77
C ILE A 531 -13.13 -3.62 20.36
N ILE A 532 -14.29 -2.98 20.12
CA ILE A 532 -15.57 -3.48 20.65
C ILE A 532 -15.96 -4.82 20.00
N TYR A 533 -15.75 -4.98 18.69
CA TYR A 533 -15.97 -6.25 18.01
C TYR A 533 -15.10 -7.37 18.59
N LEU A 534 -13.81 -7.10 18.86
CA LEU A 534 -12.91 -8.06 19.49
C LEU A 534 -13.35 -8.46 20.91
N LEU A 535 -13.74 -7.48 21.74
CA LEU A 535 -14.24 -7.76 23.08
C LEU A 535 -15.50 -8.63 23.02
N THR A 536 -16.40 -8.32 22.11
CA THR A 536 -17.66 -9.06 21.95
C THR A 536 -17.41 -10.49 21.48
N ASP A 537 -16.46 -10.70 20.57
CA ASP A 537 -16.08 -12.03 20.08
C ASP A 537 -15.34 -12.87 21.15
N ARG A 538 -14.66 -12.24 22.12
CA ARG A 538 -13.93 -12.91 23.18
C ARG A 538 -14.83 -13.43 24.31
N PHE A 539 -15.89 -12.70 24.64
CA PHE A 539 -16.66 -12.92 25.86
C PHE A 539 -18.09 -13.44 25.65
N ALA A 540 -18.62 -13.46 24.42
CA ALA A 540 -20.03 -13.79 24.20
C ALA A 540 -20.24 -15.08 23.38
N THR A 541 -21.26 -15.86 23.75
CA THR A 541 -21.77 -16.95 22.90
C THR A 541 -22.32 -16.40 21.58
N LYS A 542 -22.40 -17.19 20.50
CA LYS A 542 -22.83 -16.71 19.16
C LYS A 542 -24.13 -15.87 19.16
N LYS A 543 -25.15 -16.26 19.93
CA LYS A 543 -26.41 -15.51 20.04
C LYS A 543 -26.23 -14.19 20.80
N THR A 544 -25.53 -14.23 21.93
CA THR A 544 -25.27 -13.05 22.76
C THR A 544 -24.35 -12.04 22.07
N SER A 545 -23.35 -12.53 21.32
CA SER A 545 -22.42 -11.71 20.51
C SER A 545 -23.17 -10.88 19.46
N THR A 546 -24.13 -11.49 18.77
CA THR A 546 -24.93 -10.80 17.74
C THR A 546 -25.74 -9.65 18.35
N LEU A 547 -26.36 -9.86 19.51
CA LEU A 547 -27.13 -8.84 20.23
C LEU A 547 -26.25 -7.66 20.68
N PHE A 548 -25.10 -7.93 21.31
CA PHE A 548 -24.18 -6.88 21.77
C PHE A 548 -23.63 -6.04 20.61
N ILE A 549 -23.37 -6.66 19.46
CA ILE A 549 -22.92 -5.94 18.26
C ILE A 549 -24.03 -5.02 17.76
N SER A 550 -25.27 -5.51 17.65
CA SER A 550 -26.38 -4.65 17.24
C SER A 550 -26.61 -3.48 18.20
N ILE A 551 -26.48 -3.70 19.52
CA ILE A 551 -26.54 -2.62 20.52
C ILE A 551 -25.39 -1.61 20.35
N THR A 552 -24.19 -2.10 20.01
CA THR A 552 -23.02 -1.25 19.74
C THR A 552 -23.24 -0.41 18.49
N GLU A 553 -23.70 -1.03 17.39
CA GLU A 553 -24.01 -0.34 16.13
C GLU A 553 -25.09 0.74 16.35
N ILE A 554 -26.14 0.44 17.12
CA ILE A 554 -27.18 1.41 17.49
C ILE A 554 -26.60 2.55 18.34
N SER A 555 -25.76 2.24 19.32
CA SER A 555 -25.10 3.26 20.14
C SER A 555 -24.25 4.21 19.29
N PHE A 556 -23.53 3.69 18.29
CA PHE A 556 -22.77 4.52 17.34
C PHE A 556 -23.68 5.48 16.56
N VAL A 557 -24.83 5.01 16.08
CA VAL A 557 -25.81 5.87 15.37
C VAL A 557 -26.39 6.93 16.30
N LEU A 558 -26.70 6.59 17.55
CA LEU A 558 -27.20 7.55 18.54
C LEU A 558 -26.15 8.62 18.87
N ILE A 559 -24.89 8.21 19.04
CA ILE A 559 -23.76 9.14 19.27
C ILE A 559 -23.60 10.06 18.06
N PHE A 560 -23.58 9.51 16.85
CA PHE A 560 -23.52 10.30 15.62
C PHE A 560 -24.66 11.32 15.56
N THR A 561 -25.90 10.88 15.80
CA THR A 561 -27.09 11.75 15.76
C THR A 561 -26.98 12.89 16.76
N ALA A 562 -26.54 12.61 17.99
CA ALA A 562 -26.36 13.62 19.03
C ALA A 562 -25.27 14.64 18.66
N LEU A 563 -24.12 14.16 18.15
CA LEU A 563 -23.02 15.03 17.75
C LEU A 563 -23.37 15.88 16.52
N PHE A 564 -24.04 15.27 15.53
CA PHE A 564 -24.51 15.96 14.34
C PHE A 564 -25.53 17.05 14.69
N ALA A 565 -26.52 16.73 15.53
CA ALA A 565 -27.47 17.71 16.04
C ALA A 565 -26.77 18.87 16.79
N GLY A 566 -25.69 18.56 17.52
CA GLY A 566 -24.84 19.57 18.16
C GLY A 566 -24.12 20.50 17.20
N GLN A 567 -23.80 20.07 15.98
CA GLN A 567 -23.23 20.94 14.94
C GLN A 567 -24.29 21.83 14.27
N THR A 568 -25.54 21.37 14.20
CA THR A 568 -26.65 22.15 13.62
C THR A 568 -27.14 23.32 14.49
N SER A 569 -26.75 23.38 15.78
CA SER A 569 -27.26 24.41 16.70
C SER A 569 -26.52 25.75 16.63
N ASN A 570 -25.28 25.76 16.12
CA ASN A 570 -24.42 26.94 16.04
C ASN A 570 -24.00 27.21 14.59
N LEU A 571 -24.98 27.39 13.71
CA LEU A 571 -24.70 27.62 12.29
C LEU A 571 -24.27 29.07 12.04
N PRO A 572 -23.16 29.28 11.29
CA PRO A 572 -22.81 30.58 10.76
C PRO A 572 -23.93 31.15 9.86
N ALA A 573 -24.11 32.48 9.85
CA ALA A 573 -25.22 33.12 9.14
C ALA A 573 -25.10 32.97 7.61
N ASP A 574 -23.87 32.97 7.11
CA ASP A 574 -23.48 32.69 5.73
C ASP A 574 -23.93 31.29 5.25
N PHE A 575 -24.10 30.30 6.13
CA PHE A 575 -24.57 28.97 5.72
C PHE A 575 -26.03 29.01 5.28
N ILE A 576 -26.83 29.85 5.95
CA ILE A 576 -28.23 30.05 5.62
C ILE A 576 -28.34 30.78 4.27
N GLU A 577 -27.49 31.78 4.05
CA GLU A 577 -27.43 32.51 2.78
C GLU A 577 -27.02 31.60 1.62
N ILE A 578 -25.95 30.79 1.78
CA ILE A 578 -25.52 29.82 0.76
C ILE A 578 -26.63 28.77 0.49
N ARG A 579 -27.37 28.35 1.52
CA ARG A 579 -28.52 27.45 1.37
C ARG A 579 -29.63 28.11 0.54
N GLU A 580 -29.95 29.38 0.80
CA GLU A 580 -30.93 30.12 -0.01
C GLU A 580 -30.45 30.28 -1.46
N MET A 581 -29.18 30.59 -1.69
CA MET A 581 -28.56 30.65 -3.02
C MET A 581 -28.58 29.30 -3.76
N TRP A 582 -28.47 28.20 -3.02
CA TRP A 582 -28.62 26.85 -3.58
C TRP A 582 -30.06 26.57 -3.98
N GLU A 583 -31.03 26.91 -3.14
CA GLU A 583 -32.46 26.67 -3.42
C GLU A 583 -33.01 27.53 -4.56
N ASN A 584 -32.52 28.76 -4.71
CA ASN A 584 -32.94 29.67 -5.77
C ASN A 584 -32.13 29.53 -7.08
N GLY A 585 -31.09 28.67 -7.10
CA GLY A 585 -30.26 28.39 -8.26
C GLY A 585 -29.11 29.38 -8.53
N THR A 586 -29.01 30.48 -7.77
CA THR A 586 -28.01 31.54 -7.97
C THR A 586 -26.58 31.03 -7.73
N LEU A 587 -26.40 30.04 -6.84
CA LEU A 587 -25.07 29.45 -6.58
C LEU A 587 -24.52 28.71 -7.81
N GLU A 588 -25.40 28.13 -8.62
CA GLU A 588 -25.01 27.41 -9.84
C GLU A 588 -24.62 28.38 -10.95
N GLU A 589 -25.35 29.49 -11.07
CA GLU A 589 -25.04 30.58 -12.00
C GLU A 589 -23.69 31.21 -11.65
N TYR A 590 -23.43 31.47 -10.36
CA TYR A 590 -22.15 31.96 -9.87
C TYR A 590 -21.00 30.97 -10.12
N ALA A 591 -21.22 29.67 -9.92
CA ALA A 591 -20.19 28.67 -10.20
C ALA A 591 -19.89 28.54 -11.71
N GLN A 592 -20.89 28.72 -12.57
CA GLN A 592 -20.76 28.67 -14.03
C GLN A 592 -20.05 29.90 -14.60
N SER A 593 -20.28 31.09 -14.05
CA SER A 593 -19.53 32.29 -14.44
C SER A 593 -18.03 32.14 -14.10
N VAL A 594 -17.71 31.61 -12.92
CA VAL A 594 -16.32 31.40 -12.47
C VAL A 594 -15.60 30.27 -13.22
N SER A 595 -16.31 29.23 -13.66
CA SER A 595 -15.68 28.14 -14.45
C SER A 595 -15.46 28.50 -15.92
N SER A 596 -16.30 29.38 -16.48
CA SER A 596 -16.10 29.93 -17.82
C SER A 596 -14.82 30.77 -17.95
N GLU A 597 -14.36 31.39 -16.86
CA GLU A 597 -13.08 32.12 -16.79
C GLU A 597 -11.86 31.17 -16.70
N LYS A 598 -12.05 29.92 -16.27
CA LYS A 598 -10.97 28.96 -15.99
C LYS A 598 -10.56 28.13 -17.23
N ASP A 599 -11.50 27.83 -18.13
CA ASP A 599 -11.23 27.06 -19.36
C ASP A 599 -10.48 27.85 -20.44
N THR A 600 -10.39 29.17 -20.34
CA THR A 600 -9.57 30.04 -21.21
C THR A 600 -8.06 29.97 -20.92
N ILE A 601 -7.63 29.25 -19.88
CA ILE A 601 -6.27 29.33 -19.31
C ILE A 601 -5.36 28.15 -19.73
N GLU A 602 -5.90 27.01 -20.16
CA GLU A 602 -5.13 25.75 -20.25
C GLU A 602 -4.34 25.49 -21.57
N THR A 603 -4.20 26.44 -22.50
CA THR A 603 -3.58 26.17 -23.81
C THR A 603 -2.14 26.65 -24.07
N ASP A 604 -1.40 27.24 -23.13
CA ASP A 604 -0.01 27.70 -23.40
C ASP A 604 0.99 27.42 -22.24
N PRO A 605 2.04 26.58 -22.42
CA PRO A 605 2.97 26.19 -21.37
C PRO A 605 3.97 27.27 -20.91
N ASN A 606 3.96 28.47 -21.49
CA ASN A 606 4.84 29.59 -21.09
C ASN A 606 4.09 30.70 -20.33
N THR A 607 2.91 30.41 -19.82
CA THR A 607 2.05 31.40 -19.17
C THR A 607 2.39 31.47 -17.68
N SER A 608 3.22 32.45 -17.32
CA SER A 608 3.36 32.94 -15.94
C SER A 608 1.99 33.31 -15.38
N TYR A 609 1.75 33.09 -14.08
CA TYR A 609 0.51 33.40 -13.34
C TYR A 609 -0.28 34.57 -13.94
N TYR A 610 -1.22 34.25 -14.83
CA TYR A 610 -2.20 35.17 -15.38
C TYR A 610 -3.48 34.97 -14.56
N MET A 611 -3.92 36.02 -13.87
CA MET A 611 -5.36 36.27 -13.73
C MET A 611 -5.84 36.65 -15.15
N PRO A 612 -6.74 35.92 -15.81
CA PRO A 612 -7.43 36.42 -17.01
C PRO A 612 -8.49 37.40 -16.51
N GLN A 613 -8.47 38.67 -16.90
CA GLN A 613 -8.97 39.16 -18.18
C GLN A 613 -10.33 38.53 -18.57
N ASN A 614 -11.41 39.06 -17.98
CA ASN A 614 -12.63 39.25 -18.75
C ASN A 614 -12.30 40.20 -19.92
N ALA A 615 -11.86 39.63 -21.04
CA ALA A 615 -11.96 40.25 -22.34
C ALA A 615 -13.15 39.56 -23.03
N THR A 616 -14.35 40.11 -23.03
CA THR A 616 -14.62 41.35 -23.74
C THR A 616 -16.04 41.83 -23.43
N ASP A 617 -16.17 42.80 -22.53
CA ASP A 617 -17.08 43.92 -22.80
C ASP A 617 -16.23 45.14 -23.23
N VAL A 618 -15.35 44.91 -24.21
CA VAL A 618 -14.66 45.99 -24.95
C VAL A 618 -15.68 46.80 -25.77
N SER A 619 -16.95 46.41 -25.78
CA SER A 619 -18.03 47.15 -26.43
C SER A 619 -18.56 48.32 -25.60
N THR A 620 -18.20 48.44 -24.32
CA THR A 620 -18.76 49.45 -23.40
C THR A 620 -17.75 50.28 -22.62
N PHE A 621 -16.43 50.05 -22.73
CA PHE A 621 -15.43 50.93 -22.10
C PHE A 621 -15.57 52.37 -22.61
N THR A 622 -15.98 53.27 -21.72
CA THR A 622 -16.27 54.66 -22.05
C THR A 622 -15.06 55.58 -21.95
N GLY A 623 -13.86 55.05 -21.64
CA GLY A 623 -12.65 55.84 -21.41
C GLY A 623 -11.67 55.95 -22.59
N SER A 624 -10.44 56.39 -22.31
CA SER A 624 -9.36 56.52 -23.29
C SER A 624 -7.99 56.18 -22.69
N GLU A 625 -7.10 55.59 -23.49
CA GLU A 625 -5.67 55.51 -23.20
C GLU A 625 -4.92 56.25 -24.30
N THR A 626 -4.11 57.24 -23.94
CA THR A 626 -3.36 58.06 -24.90
C THR A 626 -1.89 58.13 -24.51
N ASP A 627 -1.01 57.87 -25.47
CA ASP A 627 0.44 58.09 -25.32
C ASP A 627 0.73 59.59 -25.39
N LEU A 628 1.43 60.11 -24.37
CA LEU A 628 1.75 61.53 -24.26
C LEU A 628 3.04 61.91 -25.01
N GLY A 629 3.75 60.94 -25.61
CA GLY A 629 4.97 61.16 -26.40
C GLY A 629 6.21 61.58 -25.58
N ASN A 630 6.09 61.63 -24.25
CA ASN A 630 7.16 61.92 -23.30
C ASN A 630 7.62 60.66 -22.52
N GLY A 631 7.23 59.47 -22.98
CA GLY A 631 7.49 58.21 -22.30
C GLY A 631 6.44 57.81 -21.26
N MET A 632 5.34 58.57 -21.12
CA MET A 632 4.20 58.25 -20.26
C MET A 632 2.92 58.06 -21.09
N LYS A 633 2.01 57.24 -20.56
CA LYS A 633 0.65 57.11 -21.06
C LYS A 633 -0.33 57.67 -20.05
N GLU A 634 -1.40 58.26 -20.55
CA GLU A 634 -2.54 58.72 -19.75
C GLU A 634 -3.71 57.76 -19.93
N TYR A 635 -4.30 57.35 -18.83
CA TYR A 635 -5.51 56.53 -18.79
C TYR A 635 -6.63 57.30 -18.12
N ILE A 636 -7.79 57.29 -18.76
CA ILE A 636 -9.00 57.97 -18.30
C ILE A 636 -10.14 56.96 -18.39
N ASN A 637 -10.87 56.79 -17.30
CA ASN A 637 -12.12 56.06 -17.24
C ASN A 637 -13.27 57.05 -16.96
N ASN A 638 -14.18 57.20 -17.93
CA ASN A 638 -15.27 58.17 -17.85
C ASN A 638 -16.46 57.69 -17.01
N SER A 639 -16.62 56.38 -16.76
CA SER A 639 -17.75 55.84 -15.99
C SER A 639 -17.64 56.15 -14.49
N CYS A 640 -16.41 56.15 -13.97
CA CYS A 640 -16.11 56.34 -12.55
C CYS A 640 -15.26 57.60 -12.26
N GLY A 641 -14.97 58.42 -13.29
CA GLY A 641 -14.20 59.66 -13.13
C GLY A 641 -12.75 59.44 -12.69
N PHE A 642 -12.20 58.25 -12.95
CA PHE A 642 -10.83 57.88 -12.60
C PHE A 642 -9.86 58.23 -13.74
N SER A 643 -8.68 58.75 -13.39
CA SER A 643 -7.57 58.87 -14.34
C SER A 643 -6.22 58.72 -13.66
N CYS A 644 -5.22 58.25 -14.39
CA CYS A 644 -3.83 58.18 -13.94
C CYS A 644 -2.86 58.26 -15.12
N GLN A 645 -1.59 58.54 -14.83
CA GLN A 645 -0.50 58.46 -15.79
C GLN A 645 0.50 57.40 -15.35
N TYR A 646 0.99 56.60 -16.30
CA TYR A 646 1.99 55.57 -16.03
C TYR A 646 3.05 55.46 -17.13
N PRO A 647 4.24 54.92 -16.84
CA PRO A 647 5.30 54.81 -17.83
C PRO A 647 4.90 53.93 -19.02
N SER A 648 5.33 54.30 -20.22
CA SER A 648 5.04 53.53 -21.45
C SER A 648 5.69 52.15 -21.47
N THR A 649 6.60 51.89 -20.53
CA THR A 649 7.20 50.57 -20.27
C THR A 649 6.24 49.59 -19.60
N TRP A 650 5.15 50.07 -19.00
CA TRP A 650 4.11 49.24 -18.42
C TRP A 650 3.05 48.91 -19.47
N GLU A 651 2.71 47.63 -19.55
CA GLU A 651 1.71 47.12 -20.48
C GLU A 651 0.33 47.10 -19.83
N THR A 652 -0.67 47.67 -20.49
CA THR A 652 -2.06 47.54 -20.04
C THR A 652 -2.60 46.19 -20.45
N ILE A 653 -2.90 45.38 -19.45
CA ILE A 653 -3.45 44.04 -19.65
C ILE A 653 -4.96 44.01 -19.37
N GLY A 654 -5.55 44.99 -18.68
CA GLY A 654 -6.98 45.00 -18.42
C GLY A 654 -7.55 46.41 -18.30
N LYS A 655 -8.75 46.61 -18.85
CA LYS A 655 -9.54 47.84 -18.73
C LYS A 655 -11.02 47.47 -18.71
N SER A 656 -11.77 48.06 -17.80
CA SER A 656 -13.22 47.89 -17.68
C SER A 656 -13.84 49.17 -17.11
N ASP A 657 -15.15 49.34 -17.28
CA ASP A 657 -15.93 50.38 -16.61
C ASP A 657 -16.53 49.91 -15.28
N THR A 658 -16.45 48.60 -14.98
CA THR A 658 -16.97 47.98 -13.76
C THR A 658 -15.90 47.15 -13.06
N GLU A 659 -15.91 47.19 -11.73
CA GLU A 659 -15.07 46.38 -10.83
C GLU A 659 -13.57 46.60 -10.97
N GLN A 660 -12.91 46.02 -11.99
CA GLN A 660 -11.47 46.16 -12.23
C GLN A 660 -11.21 47.13 -13.38
N ILE A 661 -11.08 48.40 -13.04
CA ILE A 661 -11.05 49.46 -14.04
C ILE A 661 -9.72 49.61 -14.75
N LEU A 662 -8.60 49.16 -14.18
CA LEU A 662 -7.29 49.20 -14.84
C LEU A 662 -6.38 48.10 -14.31
N GLN A 663 -5.68 47.41 -15.20
CA GLN A 663 -4.65 46.44 -14.84
C GLN A 663 -3.39 46.67 -15.68
N LEU A 664 -2.27 46.89 -15.01
CA LEU A 664 -0.96 47.16 -15.59
C LEU A 664 0.04 46.08 -15.19
N ARG A 665 0.90 45.73 -16.15
CA ARG A 665 2.03 44.82 -15.95
C ARG A 665 3.35 45.57 -16.16
N GLY A 666 4.22 45.51 -15.16
CA GLY A 666 5.57 46.04 -15.19
C GLY A 666 6.61 44.95 -15.49
N HIS A 667 7.88 45.26 -15.23
CA HIS A 667 8.97 44.31 -15.44
C HIS A 667 8.94 43.17 -14.39
N GLY A 668 9.20 41.94 -14.80
CA GLY A 668 9.23 40.77 -13.90
C GLY A 668 7.85 40.35 -13.40
N VAL A 669 7.67 40.28 -12.08
CA VAL A 669 6.39 39.96 -11.41
C VAL A 669 5.67 41.22 -10.90
N SER A 670 6.12 42.39 -11.34
CA SER A 670 5.53 43.67 -10.95
C SER A 670 4.19 43.89 -11.63
N SER A 671 3.16 44.23 -10.86
CA SER A 671 1.81 44.47 -11.36
C SER A 671 1.10 45.54 -10.54
N LEU A 672 0.15 46.22 -11.17
CA LEU A 672 -0.72 47.20 -10.52
C LEU A 672 -2.15 47.02 -11.03
N THR A 673 -3.10 46.87 -10.11
CA THR A 673 -4.52 46.74 -10.41
C THR A 673 -5.29 47.84 -9.69
N VAL A 674 -6.22 48.47 -10.38
CA VAL A 674 -7.14 49.47 -9.83
C VAL A 674 -8.55 48.92 -9.94
N SER A 675 -9.21 48.83 -8.80
CA SER A 675 -10.60 48.40 -8.69
C SER A 675 -11.50 49.54 -8.22
N TYR A 676 -12.67 49.67 -8.83
CA TYR A 676 -13.75 50.57 -8.45
C TYR A 676 -14.98 49.75 -8.03
N ILE A 677 -15.39 49.91 -6.77
CA ILE A 677 -16.50 49.16 -6.18
C ILE A 677 -17.47 50.15 -5.54
N LYS A 678 -18.73 50.12 -5.98
CA LYS A 678 -19.82 50.85 -5.35
C LYS A 678 -20.54 49.94 -4.35
N ALA A 679 -20.36 50.23 -3.06
CA ALA A 679 -20.92 49.40 -1.99
C ALA A 679 -22.45 49.57 -1.89
N PRO A 680 -23.22 48.50 -1.62
CA PRO A 680 -24.67 48.57 -1.47
C PRO A 680 -25.11 49.26 -0.17
N SER A 681 -24.21 49.33 0.84
CA SER A 681 -24.46 50.00 2.12
C SER A 681 -23.15 50.38 2.79
N LYS A 682 -23.23 51.27 3.78
CA LYS A 682 -22.08 51.64 4.62
C LYS A 682 -21.50 50.44 5.39
N GLY A 683 -22.36 49.52 5.86
CA GLY A 683 -21.92 48.29 6.53
C GLY A 683 -21.15 47.34 5.60
N ALA A 684 -21.55 47.25 4.33
CA ALA A 684 -20.81 46.46 3.33
C ALA A 684 -19.44 47.07 3.02
N MET A 685 -19.34 48.40 3.02
CA MET A 685 -18.07 49.12 2.87
C MET A 685 -17.12 48.86 4.06
N GLU A 686 -17.63 48.98 5.29
CA GLU A 686 -16.86 48.68 6.51
C GLU A 686 -16.41 47.21 6.54
N HIS A 687 -17.27 46.28 6.14
CA HIS A 687 -16.93 44.86 6.07
C HIS A 687 -15.83 44.57 5.02
N MET A 688 -15.92 45.18 3.84
CA MET A 688 -14.88 45.07 2.80
C MET A 688 -13.55 45.63 3.29
N TYR A 689 -13.58 46.76 3.99
CA TYR A 689 -12.39 47.35 4.61
C TYR A 689 -11.77 46.40 5.65
N ASP A 690 -12.58 45.83 6.53
CA ASP A 690 -12.12 44.87 7.54
C ASP A 690 -11.48 43.63 6.91
N LEU A 691 -12.04 43.10 5.82
CA LEU A 691 -11.46 41.97 5.09
C LEU A 691 -10.09 42.31 4.50
N LEU A 692 -9.95 43.49 3.88
CA LEU A 692 -8.69 43.96 3.29
C LEU A 692 -7.62 44.16 4.36
N ILE A 693 -7.95 44.83 5.47
CA ILE A 693 -7.02 45.06 6.59
C ILE A 693 -6.62 43.73 7.24
N ASN A 694 -7.56 42.82 7.46
CA ASN A 694 -7.27 41.52 8.06
C ASN A 694 -6.37 40.64 7.21
N SER A 695 -6.34 40.85 5.89
CA SER A 695 -5.43 40.14 4.98
C SER A 695 -3.97 40.59 5.12
N MET A 696 -3.71 41.80 5.66
CA MET A 696 -2.38 42.42 5.79
C MET A 696 -1.92 42.53 7.26
N LYS A 697 -2.22 41.51 8.08
CA LYS A 697 -2.24 41.51 9.56
C LYS A 697 -0.96 41.90 10.34
N GLU A 698 0.10 42.37 9.70
CA GLU A 698 1.33 42.85 10.34
C GLU A 698 1.85 44.20 9.77
N SER A 699 1.08 44.82 8.88
CA SER A 699 1.49 46.02 8.12
C SER A 699 0.99 47.31 8.77
N ARG A 700 1.83 48.36 8.81
CA ARG A 700 1.39 49.68 9.28
C ARG A 700 0.56 50.36 8.20
N SER A 701 -0.61 50.90 8.57
CA SER A 701 -1.36 51.78 7.68
C SER A 701 -0.92 53.24 7.86
N GLU A 702 -0.93 53.98 6.76
CA GLU A 702 -0.65 55.41 6.75
C GLU A 702 -1.60 56.15 5.81
N ASN A 703 -2.00 57.35 6.20
CA ASN A 703 -2.83 58.19 5.35
C ASN A 703 -1.97 59.02 4.42
N ILE A 704 -2.19 58.89 3.12
CA ILE A 704 -1.56 59.69 2.08
C ILE A 704 -2.60 60.62 1.44
N ASN A 705 -2.20 61.83 1.08
CA ASN A 705 -3.06 62.78 0.40
C ASN A 705 -2.64 62.88 -1.07
N ILE A 706 -3.57 62.54 -1.97
CA ILE A 706 -3.38 62.62 -3.41
C ILE A 706 -4.40 63.62 -3.95
N HIS A 707 -3.92 64.73 -4.48
CA HIS A 707 -4.75 65.79 -5.06
C HIS A 707 -5.94 66.25 -4.20
N GLY A 708 -5.79 66.29 -2.88
CA GLY A 708 -6.83 66.76 -1.95
C GLY A 708 -7.77 65.68 -1.43
N LYS A 709 -7.61 64.42 -1.87
CA LYS A 709 -8.35 63.25 -1.37
C LYS A 709 -7.45 62.41 -0.46
N THR A 710 -8.01 61.92 0.64
CA THR A 710 -7.29 61.06 1.59
C THR A 710 -7.38 59.60 1.13
N PHE A 711 -6.24 58.95 1.00
CA PHE A 711 -6.13 57.52 0.76
C PHE A 711 -5.42 56.88 1.95
N GLU A 712 -5.77 55.65 2.28
CA GLU A 712 -5.05 54.83 3.23
C GLU A 712 -4.15 53.87 2.48
N ARG A 713 -2.84 53.92 2.76
CA ARG A 713 -1.83 53.03 2.20
C ARG A 713 -1.40 52.00 3.25
N ILE A 714 -1.35 50.76 2.84
CA ILE A 714 -0.88 49.62 3.62
C ILE A 714 0.21 48.93 2.81
N SER A 715 1.40 48.83 3.38
CA SER A 715 2.56 48.22 2.72
C SER A 715 3.04 47.01 3.51
N GLY A 716 3.17 45.87 2.83
CA GLY A 716 3.62 44.60 3.41
C GLY A 716 4.66 43.91 2.52
N LYS A 717 5.29 42.88 3.07
CA LYS A 717 6.20 42.00 2.33
C LYS A 717 5.62 40.59 2.29
N MET A 718 5.55 40.02 1.10
CA MET A 718 5.07 38.67 0.86
C MET A 718 6.23 37.78 0.40
N GLU A 719 6.40 36.64 1.04
CA GLU A 719 7.39 35.64 0.65
C GLU A 719 6.70 34.61 -0.26
N CYS A 720 7.10 34.57 -1.53
CA CYS A 720 6.55 33.63 -2.50
C CYS A 720 7.54 32.50 -2.75
N ALA A 721 7.11 31.25 -2.56
CA ALA A 721 7.92 30.08 -2.89
C ALA A 721 8.01 29.91 -4.41
N VAL A 722 9.23 29.68 -4.93
CA VAL A 722 9.46 29.47 -6.35
C VAL A 722 9.55 27.98 -6.66
N ALA A 723 8.90 27.54 -7.74
CA ALA A 723 8.99 26.18 -8.26
C ALA A 723 10.45 25.88 -8.68
N GLY A 724 11.19 25.18 -7.82
CA GLY A 724 12.63 24.95 -7.95
C GLY A 724 13.40 25.02 -6.63
N GLY A 725 12.77 25.55 -5.58
CA GLY A 725 13.37 25.72 -4.26
C GLY A 725 14.00 27.10 -4.09
N GLY A 726 13.55 27.82 -3.06
CA GLY A 726 13.90 29.23 -2.79
C GLY A 726 12.65 30.09 -2.62
N SER A 727 12.83 31.28 -2.05
CA SER A 727 11.77 32.27 -1.87
C SER A 727 12.14 33.61 -2.49
N ILE A 728 11.18 34.23 -3.17
CA ILE A 728 11.29 35.62 -3.64
C ILE A 728 10.47 36.50 -2.71
N HIS A 729 11.05 37.64 -2.33
CA HIS A 729 10.37 38.64 -1.53
C HIS A 729 9.74 39.65 -2.47
N ILE A 730 8.43 39.77 -2.40
CA ILE A 730 7.64 40.70 -3.19
C ILE A 730 7.09 41.75 -2.24
N ASN A 731 7.24 43.03 -2.58
CA ASN A 731 6.57 44.10 -1.85
C ASN A 731 5.13 44.18 -2.34
N GLN A 732 4.18 44.23 -1.41
CA GLN A 732 2.76 44.37 -1.69
C GLN A 732 2.26 45.68 -1.10
N ASN A 733 1.58 46.49 -1.90
CA ASN A 733 0.90 47.68 -1.42
C ASN A 733 -0.59 47.61 -1.75
N ILE A 734 -1.39 48.09 -0.81
CA ILE A 734 -2.82 48.34 -0.99
C ILE A 734 -3.05 49.81 -0.67
N VAL A 735 -3.64 50.56 -1.60
CA VAL A 735 -4.01 51.95 -1.42
C VAL A 735 -5.51 52.08 -1.61
N ILE A 736 -6.22 52.53 -0.59
CA ILE A 736 -7.68 52.53 -0.51
C ILE A 736 -8.19 53.96 -0.37
N HIS A 737 -9.15 54.34 -1.20
CA HIS A 737 -9.99 55.53 -0.99
C HIS A 737 -11.44 55.12 -0.87
N MET A 738 -12.08 55.51 0.24
CA MET A 738 -13.49 55.24 0.50
C MET A 738 -14.23 56.56 0.65
N ASN A 739 -15.35 56.71 -0.07
CA ASN A 739 -16.26 57.83 0.07
C ASN A 739 -17.56 57.36 0.72
N GLU A 740 -17.71 57.63 2.02
CA GLU A 740 -18.87 57.21 2.79
C GLU A 740 -20.20 57.86 2.32
N GLU A 741 -20.15 59.01 1.64
CA GLU A 741 -21.34 59.71 1.15
C GLU A 741 -21.86 59.13 -0.16
N THR A 742 -20.95 58.78 -1.09
CA THR A 742 -21.32 58.23 -2.41
C THR A 742 -21.32 56.69 -2.45
N LEU A 743 -20.83 56.06 -1.37
CA LEU A 743 -20.59 54.63 -1.23
C LEU A 743 -19.56 54.04 -2.21
N GLU A 744 -18.70 54.90 -2.77
CA GLU A 744 -17.73 54.51 -3.80
C GLU A 744 -16.36 54.26 -3.20
N ASN A 745 -15.72 53.19 -3.68
CA ASN A 745 -14.43 52.75 -3.20
C ASN A 745 -13.47 52.54 -4.37
N PHE A 746 -12.27 53.07 -4.23
CA PHE A 746 -11.16 52.80 -5.12
C PHE A 746 -10.09 52.04 -4.36
N ILE A 747 -9.74 50.87 -4.86
CA ILE A 747 -8.74 49.98 -4.26
C ILE A 747 -7.66 49.75 -5.29
N ILE A 748 -6.46 50.22 -5.00
CA ILE A 748 -5.28 50.04 -5.84
C ILE A 748 -4.39 49.00 -5.17
N THR A 749 -4.18 47.87 -5.82
CA THR A 749 -3.26 46.82 -5.35
C THR A 749 -2.05 46.76 -6.26
N SER A 750 -0.87 46.67 -5.68
CA SER A 750 0.37 46.54 -6.45
C SER A 750 1.30 45.51 -5.84
N THR A 751 1.99 44.76 -6.69
CA THR A 751 3.10 43.88 -6.32
C THR A 751 4.35 44.35 -7.04
N THR A 752 5.49 44.41 -6.37
CA THR A 752 6.78 44.80 -7.00
C THR A 752 7.91 43.86 -6.58
N SER A 753 8.78 43.52 -7.53
CA SER A 753 9.93 42.63 -7.31
C SER A 753 11.23 43.35 -6.92
N ASP A 754 11.29 44.66 -7.12
CA ASP A 754 12.48 45.48 -6.95
C ASP A 754 12.14 46.95 -6.64
N ASP A 755 13.11 47.68 -6.08
CA ASP A 755 12.93 49.06 -5.62
C ASP A 755 12.68 50.05 -6.78
N SER A 756 13.08 49.70 -8.02
CA SER A 756 12.83 50.53 -9.20
C SER A 756 11.35 50.47 -9.58
N SER A 757 10.79 49.26 -9.65
CA SER A 757 9.37 49.02 -9.91
C SER A 757 8.50 49.61 -8.79
N GLU A 758 8.96 49.55 -7.54
CA GLU A 758 8.30 50.21 -6.42
C GLU A 758 8.26 51.72 -6.59
N SER A 759 9.37 52.34 -6.99
CA SER A 759 9.43 53.79 -7.24
C SER A 759 8.49 54.20 -8.38
N GLU A 760 8.41 53.42 -9.45
CA GLU A 760 7.49 53.65 -10.57
C GLU A 760 6.03 53.55 -10.12
N VAL A 761 5.66 52.52 -9.35
CA VAL A 761 4.31 52.38 -8.79
C VAL A 761 3.92 53.58 -7.91
N GLN A 762 4.84 54.07 -7.07
CA GLN A 762 4.58 55.25 -6.24
C GLN A 762 4.37 56.52 -7.08
N GLU A 763 5.08 56.67 -8.20
CA GLU A 763 4.84 57.77 -9.14
C GLU A 763 3.49 57.64 -9.85
N ILE A 764 3.09 56.42 -10.26
CA ILE A 764 1.75 56.16 -10.82
C ILE A 764 0.67 56.58 -9.82
N ILE A 765 0.79 56.15 -8.56
CA ILE A 765 -0.17 56.47 -7.50
C ILE A 765 -0.31 57.99 -7.30
N LYS A 766 0.78 58.75 -7.35
CA LYS A 766 0.74 60.23 -7.21
C LYS A 766 -0.02 60.93 -8.33
N THR A 767 -0.13 60.33 -9.51
CA THR A 767 -0.84 60.91 -10.65
C THR A 767 -2.34 60.60 -10.65
N ILE A 768 -2.81 59.75 -9.73
CA ILE A 768 -4.22 59.32 -9.66
C ILE A 768 -5.12 60.52 -9.37
N ARG A 769 -6.15 60.68 -10.19
CA ARG A 769 -7.23 61.64 -9.99
C ARG A 769 -8.57 60.93 -10.00
N ILE A 770 -9.40 61.27 -9.03
CA ILE A 770 -10.75 60.78 -8.85
C ILE A 770 -11.64 62.01 -8.68
N ASN A 771 -12.63 62.18 -9.55
CA ASN A 771 -13.52 63.35 -9.57
C ASN A 771 -14.64 63.27 -8.54
#